data_AF-A0A6M5YTZ0-F1
#
_entry.id   AF-A0A6M5YTZ0-F1
#
_cell.length_a   1.000
_cell.length_b   1.000
_cell.length_c   1.000
_cell.angle_alpha   90.00
_cell.angle_beta   90.00
_cell.angle_gamma   90.00
#
_symmetry.space_group_name_H-M   'P 1'
#
loop_
_entity.id
_entity.type
_entity.pdbx_description
1 polymer ?
#
loop_
_entity_poly.entity_id
_entity_poly.type
_entity_poly.pdbx_seq_one_letter_code
_entity_poly.pdbx_strand_id
1 'polypeptide(L)'
;MSNWLTRRTDRRPTNKVRRPALRLEALEAREVPAVAIQINYSLDSTGFFTNNPAAQAILQQAANELGNSLNENLSAITPSGSNTWNATFFDPRTGSVTSVANLNVAANTLVVFVGARALNSSEAGYGGYGGYSSTGTAAWNSTIQTRGATGFAPWGGSVTFDTTQNWYFGQSASVPSNQLDFYSVAEHELGHILGIGTSPQWTNLSQGGYFLGANAEAVYGGPVPVTADDGHWANNLTVNGARGVMDPSLPYGTRVNWSALDAAALRDLGWNSTAAASPPVSPPPPALPPATVALSGSANGTVALFSVVNGALYQNGQAFTPFPGYTGEIRMTAGDFNGDGVTDYAFTNGTGSPSVIEIVDGRTGGFLLPPTAPFGAYSGGLYLAAGDIDHNGQDQLIVAGQNAPPIVLIYQVANGGLQLQMSFIAFDAPWFGGGIRVAAGDLNGDGYADVVVSTASQVGAVATYSGAALAHGQVSELFPMFFLVPGSPVGLNVAVGNLENNGYDDLAITFGTGGPGVVAIWSGAVLTQNPTTSPMNLPLAALFLAVPGNQGARLATVDVNGSGVDQLIVTSADPSNSLVRLYTFAQAQAGVGSVAYPLGTSTINGVYAADHVQPANSDTTQNPDATSPPPPSTTANTNTTYTVTAAPPNHKCTCPACTALANIATGASLIASITVK
;
A
#
# COMPACT_ATOMS: atom_id res chain seq x y z
N MET A 1 37.94 48.60 -37.36
CA MET A 1 37.05 49.31 -38.31
C MET A 1 36.96 48.49 -39.59
N SER A 2 35.77 48.43 -40.20
CA SER A 2 35.55 48.33 -41.66
C SER A 2 36.02 47.07 -42.46
N ASN A 3 35.50 46.77 -43.66
CA ASN A 3 34.13 46.85 -44.24
C ASN A 3 34.17 46.29 -45.70
N TRP A 4 33.30 45.38 -46.14
CA TRP A 4 33.10 45.02 -47.58
C TRP A 4 31.79 44.23 -47.81
N LEU A 5 31.04 44.32 -48.92
CA LEU A 5 30.31 45.50 -49.48
C LEU A 5 29.19 45.10 -50.51
N THR A 6 28.01 44.74 -49.99
CA THR A 6 26.58 45.04 -50.33
C THR A 6 26.05 45.59 -51.69
N ARG A 7 24.70 45.41 -51.90
CA ARG A 7 23.68 46.05 -52.82
C ARG A 7 23.42 45.32 -54.16
N ARG A 8 22.21 45.28 -54.78
CA ARG A 8 20.77 45.63 -54.50
C ARG A 8 19.88 44.94 -55.61
N THR A 9 18.53 44.97 -55.77
CA THR A 9 17.34 45.73 -55.25
C THR A 9 16.03 44.89 -55.36
N ASP A 10 14.88 45.43 -54.91
CA ASP A 10 13.55 44.79 -54.79
C ASP A 10 12.66 44.65 -56.06
N ARG A 11 11.77 43.63 -56.07
CA ARG A 11 10.29 43.81 -55.90
C ARG A 11 9.56 42.47 -55.59
N ARG A 12 8.39 42.56 -54.93
CA ARG A 12 7.70 41.44 -54.26
C ARG A 12 6.84 40.55 -55.20
N PRO A 13 6.73 39.23 -54.95
CA PRO A 13 5.62 38.39 -55.43
C PRO A 13 4.38 38.54 -54.53
N THR A 14 3.20 38.15 -55.04
CA THR A 14 1.90 38.26 -54.34
C THR A 14 1.39 36.93 -53.80
N ASN A 15 0.74 36.96 -52.62
CA ASN A 15 0.18 35.78 -51.98
C ASN A 15 -1.00 35.18 -52.78
N LYS A 16 -0.91 33.91 -53.15
CA LYS A 16 -2.07 33.06 -53.45
C LYS A 16 -2.40 32.20 -52.24
N VAL A 17 -3.52 32.51 -51.58
CA VAL A 17 -4.01 31.77 -50.40
C VAL A 17 -4.37 30.34 -50.83
N ARG A 18 -3.67 29.33 -50.28
CA ARG A 18 -4.16 27.95 -50.28
C ARG A 18 -5.27 27.87 -49.23
N ARG A 19 -6.51 27.58 -49.66
CA ARG A 19 -7.57 27.19 -48.74
C ARG A 19 -7.26 25.78 -48.20
N PRO A 20 -7.35 25.51 -46.89
CA PRO A 20 -7.32 24.14 -46.41
C PRO A 20 -8.57 23.42 -46.91
N ALA A 21 -8.39 22.29 -47.59
CA ALA A 21 -9.49 21.39 -47.89
C ALA A 21 -9.75 20.53 -46.64
N LEU A 22 -10.80 20.85 -45.89
CA LEU A 22 -11.32 19.96 -44.85
C LEU A 22 -11.66 18.62 -45.48
N ARG A 23 -10.90 17.57 -45.14
CA ARG A 23 -11.41 16.20 -45.28
C ARG A 23 -12.46 16.03 -44.19
N LEU A 24 -13.69 15.77 -44.61
CA LEU A 24 -14.71 15.28 -43.70
C LEU A 24 -14.40 13.79 -43.48
N GLU A 25 -13.56 13.50 -42.50
CA GLU A 25 -13.43 12.15 -41.97
C GLU A 25 -14.75 11.85 -41.26
N ALA A 26 -15.53 10.95 -41.86
CA ALA A 26 -16.70 10.40 -41.19
C ALA A 26 -16.17 9.57 -40.02
N LEU A 27 -16.43 10.04 -38.80
CA LEU A 27 -16.31 9.22 -37.61
C LEU A 27 -17.19 7.99 -37.84
N GLU A 28 -16.56 6.81 -37.96
CA GLU A 28 -17.30 5.56 -37.89
C GLU A 28 -17.98 5.54 -36.52
N ALA A 29 -19.31 5.41 -36.52
CA ALA A 29 -20.04 5.14 -35.32
C ALA A 29 -19.65 3.74 -34.84
N ARG A 30 -18.67 3.68 -33.91
CA ARG A 30 -18.51 2.54 -33.01
C ARG A 30 -19.74 2.50 -32.09
N GLU A 31 -20.84 1.99 -32.64
CA GLU A 31 -21.90 1.38 -31.84
C GLU A 31 -21.29 0.15 -31.16
N VAL A 32 -20.64 0.38 -30.02
CA VAL A 32 -20.38 -0.67 -29.04
C VAL A 32 -21.75 -1.05 -28.48
N PRO A 33 -22.22 -2.30 -28.60
CA PRO A 33 -23.54 -2.70 -28.15
C PRO A 33 -23.60 -2.81 -26.62
N ALA A 34 -23.67 -1.64 -25.97
CA ALA A 34 -23.90 -1.48 -24.54
C ALA A 34 -25.22 -2.12 -24.10
N VAL A 35 -25.28 -2.62 -22.86
CA VAL A 35 -26.51 -3.11 -22.24
C VAL A 35 -27.19 -1.98 -21.47
N ALA A 36 -28.35 -1.54 -21.95
CA ALA A 36 -29.15 -0.52 -21.28
C ALA A 36 -29.78 -1.07 -19.99
N ILE A 37 -29.29 -0.63 -18.83
CA ILE A 37 -29.95 -0.86 -17.54
C ILE A 37 -31.09 0.16 -17.42
N GLN A 38 -32.29 -0.26 -17.83
CA GLN A 38 -33.51 0.56 -17.80
C GLN A 38 -34.11 0.57 -16.40
N ILE A 39 -33.90 1.67 -15.68
CA ILE A 39 -34.49 1.91 -14.37
C ILE A 39 -36.00 2.18 -14.49
N ASN A 40 -36.80 1.50 -13.66
CA ASN A 40 -38.25 1.58 -13.65
C ASN A 40 -38.78 1.99 -12.26
N TYR A 41 -39.07 3.28 -12.13
CA TYR A 41 -39.57 3.93 -10.90
C TYR A 41 -41.07 3.68 -10.61
N SER A 42 -41.77 2.80 -11.34
CA SER A 42 -43.21 2.56 -11.13
C SER A 42 -43.57 1.98 -9.75
N LEU A 43 -42.56 1.52 -9.00
CA LEU A 43 -42.69 1.01 -7.63
C LEU A 43 -42.06 1.93 -6.57
N ASP A 44 -41.72 3.19 -6.88
CA ASP A 44 -41.28 4.18 -5.88
C ASP A 44 -42.49 4.79 -5.11
N SER A 45 -43.19 3.99 -4.30
CA SER A 45 -44.36 4.47 -3.56
C SER A 45 -44.02 5.38 -2.38
N THR A 46 -42.76 5.42 -1.95
CA THR A 46 -42.23 6.36 -0.95
C THR A 46 -41.89 7.73 -1.54
N GLY A 47 -41.78 7.83 -2.87
CA GLY A 47 -41.33 9.05 -3.55
C GLY A 47 -39.86 9.38 -3.29
N PHE A 48 -39.04 8.38 -2.93
CA PHE A 48 -37.61 8.54 -2.63
C PHE A 48 -36.83 8.99 -3.85
N PHE A 49 -37.25 8.53 -5.04
CA PHE A 49 -36.71 8.97 -6.33
C PHE A 49 -37.56 10.07 -6.95
N THR A 50 -38.88 9.92 -6.91
CA THR A 50 -39.85 10.80 -7.56
C THR A 50 -39.77 12.25 -7.05
N ASN A 51 -39.40 12.44 -5.78
CA ASN A 51 -39.17 13.76 -5.18
C ASN A 51 -37.68 14.16 -5.11
N ASN A 52 -36.75 13.32 -5.60
CA ASN A 52 -35.31 13.52 -5.52
C ASN A 52 -34.61 13.32 -6.88
N PRO A 53 -34.55 14.36 -7.72
CA PRO A 53 -33.87 14.30 -9.01
C PRO A 53 -32.37 13.96 -8.92
N ALA A 54 -31.71 14.20 -7.77
CA ALA A 54 -30.31 13.84 -7.57
C ALA A 54 -30.15 12.32 -7.39
N ALA A 55 -31.01 11.67 -6.61
CA ALA A 55 -31.04 10.20 -6.52
C ALA A 55 -31.31 9.55 -7.89
N GLN A 56 -32.24 10.10 -8.67
CA GLN A 56 -32.51 9.63 -10.03
C GLN A 56 -31.30 9.80 -10.96
N ALA A 57 -30.61 10.95 -10.88
CA ALA A 57 -29.43 11.24 -11.70
C ALA A 57 -28.26 10.31 -11.37
N ILE A 58 -27.96 10.08 -10.09
CA ILE A 58 -26.88 9.19 -9.64
C ILE A 58 -27.20 7.72 -9.93
N LEU A 59 -28.44 7.26 -9.69
CA LEU A 59 -28.83 5.90 -10.06
C LEU A 59 -28.74 5.67 -11.58
N GLN A 60 -29.17 6.65 -12.38
CA GLN A 60 -29.04 6.56 -13.83
C GLN A 60 -27.59 6.65 -14.31
N GLN A 61 -26.72 7.36 -13.57
CA GLN A 61 -25.28 7.38 -13.83
C GLN A 61 -24.68 5.98 -13.65
N ALA A 62 -24.81 5.37 -12.46
CA ALA A 62 -24.35 4.01 -12.17
C ALA A 62 -24.90 2.99 -13.18
N ALA A 63 -26.20 3.06 -13.48
CA ALA A 63 -26.86 2.21 -14.47
C ALA A 63 -26.30 2.38 -15.89
N ASN A 64 -25.91 3.59 -16.28
CA ASN A 64 -25.29 3.85 -17.59
C ASN A 64 -23.83 3.37 -17.60
N GLU A 65 -23.04 3.67 -16.58
CA GLU A 65 -21.60 3.38 -16.53
C GLU A 65 -21.35 1.87 -16.47
N LEU A 66 -22.06 1.15 -15.61
CA LEU A 66 -22.05 -0.31 -15.56
C LEU A 66 -22.63 -0.94 -16.84
N GLY A 67 -23.74 -0.42 -17.36
CA GLY A 67 -24.36 -0.90 -18.60
C GLY A 67 -23.47 -0.74 -19.84
N ASN A 68 -22.70 0.35 -19.91
CA ASN A 68 -21.71 0.61 -20.97
C ASN A 68 -20.47 -0.30 -20.88
N SER A 69 -20.22 -0.95 -19.74
CA SER A 69 -19.13 -1.94 -19.60
C SER A 69 -19.45 -3.29 -20.27
N LEU A 70 -20.73 -3.55 -20.57
CA LEU A 70 -21.23 -4.81 -21.10
C LEU A 70 -21.40 -4.74 -22.62
N ASN A 71 -20.72 -5.62 -23.36
CA ASN A 71 -20.68 -5.67 -24.83
C ASN A 71 -21.46 -6.91 -25.35
N GLU A 72 -22.76 -6.94 -25.10
CA GLU A 72 -23.62 -8.12 -25.33
C GLU A 72 -24.57 -8.00 -26.53
N ASN A 73 -25.15 -9.14 -26.93
CA ASN A 73 -26.23 -9.19 -27.92
C ASN A 73 -27.44 -9.97 -27.37
N LEU A 74 -28.08 -9.41 -26.35
CA LEU A 74 -29.24 -9.98 -25.68
C LEU A 74 -30.50 -9.80 -26.54
N SER A 75 -31.16 -10.89 -26.88
CA SER A 75 -32.46 -10.87 -27.57
C SER A 75 -33.52 -10.10 -26.78
N ALA A 76 -34.46 -9.50 -27.52
CA ALA A 76 -35.67 -8.93 -26.95
C ALA A 76 -36.61 -10.04 -26.42
N ILE A 77 -37.32 -9.74 -25.34
CA ILE A 77 -38.42 -10.57 -24.82
C ILE A 77 -39.72 -9.85 -25.17
N THR A 78 -40.38 -10.30 -26.24
CA THR A 78 -41.65 -9.74 -26.74
C THR A 78 -42.74 -10.82 -26.78
N PRO A 79 -43.61 -10.90 -25.74
CA PRO A 79 -44.71 -11.87 -25.67
C PRO A 79 -45.68 -11.73 -26.85
N SER A 80 -46.12 -12.86 -27.42
CA SER A 80 -47.01 -12.86 -28.59
C SER A 80 -47.71 -14.21 -28.80
N GLY A 81 -48.99 -14.17 -29.19
CA GLY A 81 -49.77 -15.38 -29.45
C GLY A 81 -49.88 -16.29 -28.23
N SER A 82 -49.34 -17.51 -28.34
CA SER A 82 -49.27 -18.50 -27.25
C SER A 82 -47.97 -18.46 -26.44
N ASN A 83 -47.07 -17.52 -26.73
CA ASN A 83 -45.84 -17.29 -25.96
C ASN A 83 -46.12 -16.24 -24.87
N THR A 84 -46.17 -16.67 -23.61
CA THR A 84 -46.44 -15.84 -22.43
C THR A 84 -45.45 -16.13 -21.30
N TRP A 85 -45.32 -15.19 -20.36
CA TRP A 85 -44.47 -15.35 -19.19
C TRP A 85 -44.90 -14.42 -18.05
N ASN A 86 -44.38 -14.66 -16.83
CA ASN A 86 -44.39 -13.69 -15.75
C ASN A 86 -42.94 -13.46 -15.30
N ALA A 87 -42.54 -12.20 -15.27
CA ALA A 87 -41.32 -11.75 -14.60
C ALA A 87 -41.59 -11.72 -13.08
N THR A 88 -40.73 -12.32 -12.24
CA THR A 88 -40.96 -12.42 -10.78
C THR A 88 -39.75 -11.90 -9.99
N PHE A 89 -39.98 -11.03 -9.02
CA PHE A 89 -38.91 -10.32 -8.28
C PHE A 89 -39.43 -9.85 -6.90
N PHE A 90 -38.55 -9.32 -6.05
CA PHE A 90 -38.95 -8.76 -4.76
C PHE A 90 -39.46 -7.32 -4.92
N ASP A 91 -40.69 -7.05 -4.50
CA ASP A 91 -41.27 -5.71 -4.58
C ASP A 91 -40.45 -4.74 -3.71
N PRO A 92 -39.84 -3.68 -4.27
CA PRO A 92 -38.93 -2.83 -3.52
C PRO A 92 -39.63 -2.06 -2.40
N ARG A 93 -40.98 -1.97 -2.43
CA ARG A 93 -41.80 -1.32 -1.41
C ARG A 93 -42.07 -2.19 -0.18
N THR A 94 -42.07 -3.51 -0.33
CA THR A 94 -42.57 -4.43 0.72
C THR A 94 -41.62 -5.60 1.04
N GLY A 95 -40.67 -5.93 0.17
CA GLY A 95 -39.84 -7.13 0.29
C GLY A 95 -40.57 -8.44 -0.04
N SER A 96 -41.86 -8.39 -0.38
CA SER A 96 -42.62 -9.57 -0.81
C SER A 96 -42.37 -9.89 -2.29
N VAL A 97 -42.38 -11.16 -2.67
CA VAL A 97 -42.32 -11.56 -4.09
C VAL A 97 -43.56 -11.03 -4.83
N THR A 98 -43.33 -10.37 -5.95
CA THR A 98 -44.35 -9.83 -6.87
C THR A 98 -44.08 -10.30 -8.29
N SER A 99 -45.01 -10.03 -9.22
CA SER A 99 -44.87 -10.45 -10.61
C SER A 99 -45.49 -9.48 -11.61
N VAL A 100 -44.85 -9.35 -12.78
CA VAL A 100 -45.37 -8.62 -13.93
C VAL A 100 -45.63 -9.59 -15.08
N ALA A 101 -46.90 -9.79 -15.41
CA ALA A 101 -47.33 -10.65 -16.50
C ALA A 101 -46.99 -10.02 -17.86
N ASN A 102 -46.39 -10.81 -18.75
CA ASN A 102 -46.02 -10.43 -20.11
C ASN A 102 -45.24 -9.11 -20.21
N LEU A 103 -44.28 -8.90 -19.30
CA LEU A 103 -43.31 -7.81 -19.42
C LEU A 103 -42.63 -7.86 -20.79
N ASN A 104 -42.51 -6.72 -21.47
CA ASN A 104 -41.75 -6.60 -22.71
C ASN A 104 -40.38 -5.98 -22.40
N VAL A 105 -39.30 -6.69 -22.75
CA VAL A 105 -37.91 -6.23 -22.57
C VAL A 105 -37.28 -6.07 -23.95
N ALA A 106 -36.70 -4.92 -24.25
CA ALA A 106 -36.04 -4.68 -25.53
C ALA A 106 -34.73 -5.50 -25.66
N ALA A 107 -34.19 -5.56 -26.88
CA ALA A 107 -32.84 -6.11 -27.08
C ALA A 107 -31.81 -5.28 -26.30
N ASN A 108 -30.72 -5.91 -25.85
CA ASN A 108 -29.67 -5.29 -25.05
C ASN A 108 -30.18 -4.44 -23.87
N THR A 109 -31.29 -4.85 -23.24
CA THR A 109 -31.92 -4.11 -22.14
C THR A 109 -32.16 -5.00 -20.93
N LEU A 110 -31.88 -4.50 -19.73
CA LEU A 110 -32.27 -5.08 -18.44
C LEU A 110 -33.27 -4.13 -17.77
N VAL A 111 -34.43 -4.62 -17.33
CA VAL A 111 -35.44 -3.79 -16.64
C VAL A 111 -35.29 -3.93 -15.12
N VAL A 112 -34.87 -2.86 -14.44
CA VAL A 112 -34.68 -2.87 -12.98
C VAL A 112 -35.79 -2.06 -12.30
N PHE A 113 -36.67 -2.74 -11.57
CA PHE A 113 -37.73 -2.10 -10.79
C PHE A 113 -37.15 -1.54 -9.49
N VAL A 114 -37.29 -0.23 -9.26
CA VAL A 114 -36.68 0.44 -8.10
C VAL A 114 -37.69 1.15 -7.22
N GLY A 115 -37.30 1.31 -5.95
CA GLY A 115 -38.02 2.05 -4.93
C GLY A 115 -37.18 2.10 -3.65
N ALA A 116 -37.78 2.55 -2.55
CA ALA A 116 -37.14 2.56 -1.24
C ALA A 116 -38.16 2.19 -0.15
N ARG A 117 -37.67 1.69 0.98
CA ARG A 117 -38.44 1.44 2.20
C ARG A 117 -37.50 1.51 3.41
N ALA A 118 -38.03 1.45 4.63
CA ALA A 118 -37.16 1.19 5.78
C ALA A 118 -36.67 -0.26 5.72
N LEU A 119 -35.35 -0.47 5.74
CA LEU A 119 -34.75 -1.79 5.95
C LEU A 119 -34.49 -1.96 7.45
N ASN A 120 -35.02 -3.03 8.05
CA ASN A 120 -34.99 -3.24 9.51
C ASN A 120 -33.66 -3.88 9.97
N SER A 121 -32.57 -3.55 9.30
CA SER A 121 -31.30 -4.26 9.33
C SER A 121 -30.10 -3.29 9.28
N SER A 122 -28.90 -3.82 9.04
CA SER A 122 -27.69 -3.06 8.66
C SER A 122 -27.68 -2.61 7.19
N GLU A 123 -28.44 -3.30 6.34
CA GLU A 123 -28.41 -3.17 4.88
C GLU A 123 -28.85 -1.78 4.40
N ALA A 124 -28.01 -1.13 3.60
CA ALA A 124 -28.31 0.16 2.97
C ALA A 124 -29.12 0.01 1.66
N GLY A 125 -29.06 -1.15 1.02
CA GLY A 125 -29.88 -1.52 -0.13
C GLY A 125 -30.19 -3.01 -0.12
N TYR A 126 -30.94 -3.47 -1.13
CA TYR A 126 -31.10 -4.89 -1.43
C TYR A 126 -31.52 -5.08 -2.89
N GLY A 127 -30.62 -5.62 -3.70
CA GLY A 127 -30.76 -5.88 -5.13
C GLY A 127 -30.74 -7.36 -5.48
N GLY A 128 -31.35 -7.72 -6.60
CA GLY A 128 -31.31 -9.09 -7.12
C GLY A 128 -32.04 -9.25 -8.44
N TYR A 129 -31.48 -10.08 -9.32
CA TYR A 129 -32.10 -10.42 -10.60
C TYR A 129 -33.46 -11.10 -10.40
N GLY A 130 -34.33 -10.96 -11.40
CA GLY A 130 -35.65 -11.55 -11.37
C GLY A 130 -35.68 -12.99 -11.88
N GLY A 131 -36.36 -13.87 -11.13
CA GLY A 131 -36.85 -15.14 -11.65
C GLY A 131 -37.96 -14.97 -12.69
N TYR A 132 -38.51 -16.09 -13.18
CA TYR A 132 -39.63 -16.08 -14.12
C TYR A 132 -40.44 -17.38 -14.08
N SER A 133 -41.62 -17.34 -14.71
CA SER A 133 -42.34 -18.52 -15.21
C SER A 133 -42.71 -18.29 -16.68
N SER A 134 -42.62 -19.30 -17.54
CA SER A 134 -42.85 -19.18 -19.00
C SER A 134 -43.76 -20.28 -19.52
N THR A 135 -44.56 -19.96 -20.54
CA THR A 135 -45.35 -20.91 -21.34
C THR A 135 -45.26 -20.54 -22.81
N GLY A 136 -45.00 -21.50 -23.69
CA GLY A 136 -44.93 -21.24 -25.13
C GLY A 136 -44.07 -22.26 -25.88
N THR A 137 -43.56 -21.82 -27.03
CA THR A 137 -42.68 -22.61 -27.88
C THR A 137 -41.30 -22.86 -27.23
N ALA A 138 -40.59 -23.90 -27.70
CA ALA A 138 -39.24 -24.19 -27.22
C ALA A 138 -38.26 -23.03 -27.47
N ALA A 139 -38.37 -22.35 -28.62
CA ALA A 139 -37.59 -21.16 -28.92
C ALA A 139 -37.88 -20.01 -27.93
N TRP A 140 -39.16 -19.75 -27.63
CA TRP A 140 -39.56 -18.75 -26.63
C TRP A 140 -39.00 -19.04 -25.24
N ASN A 141 -39.09 -20.28 -24.78
CA ASN A 141 -38.54 -20.65 -23.46
C ASN A 141 -37.02 -20.49 -23.41
N SER A 142 -36.31 -20.77 -24.52
CA SER A 142 -34.87 -20.48 -24.65
C SER A 142 -34.59 -18.97 -24.63
N THR A 143 -35.41 -18.14 -25.29
CA THR A 143 -35.31 -16.67 -25.21
C THR A 143 -35.50 -16.16 -23.77
N ILE A 144 -36.43 -16.71 -22.99
CA ILE A 144 -36.58 -16.37 -21.57
C ILE A 144 -35.40 -16.86 -20.71
N GLN A 145 -34.83 -18.01 -21.03
CA GLN A 145 -33.74 -18.63 -20.26
C GLN A 145 -32.37 -17.97 -20.46
N THR A 146 -31.98 -17.68 -21.69
CA THR A 146 -30.61 -17.23 -22.03
C THR A 146 -30.56 -15.98 -22.90
N ARG A 147 -31.68 -15.57 -23.50
CA ARG A 147 -31.77 -14.46 -24.46
C ARG A 147 -30.81 -14.59 -25.66
N GLY A 148 -30.27 -15.78 -25.92
CA GLY A 148 -29.26 -16.04 -26.95
C GLY A 148 -27.79 -15.86 -26.52
N ALA A 149 -27.54 -15.43 -25.28
CA ALA A 149 -26.20 -15.39 -24.69
C ALA A 149 -25.74 -16.79 -24.25
N THR A 150 -24.43 -16.93 -24.03
CA THR A 150 -23.81 -18.16 -23.50
C THR A 150 -23.59 -18.13 -21.98
N GLY A 151 -23.58 -16.94 -21.37
CA GLY A 151 -23.41 -16.73 -19.94
C GLY A 151 -24.72 -16.49 -19.18
N PHE A 152 -24.60 -15.85 -18.02
CA PHE A 152 -25.73 -15.32 -17.26
C PHE A 152 -26.35 -14.12 -17.99
N ALA A 153 -27.65 -14.19 -18.27
CA ALA A 153 -28.35 -13.19 -19.09
C ALA A 153 -29.81 -12.97 -18.63
N PRO A 154 -30.02 -12.28 -17.50
CA PRO A 154 -31.36 -12.05 -16.95
C PRO A 154 -32.20 -11.13 -17.85
N TRP A 155 -33.49 -11.04 -17.54
CA TRP A 155 -34.38 -10.03 -18.12
C TRP A 155 -34.25 -8.65 -17.43
N GLY A 156 -33.68 -8.64 -16.21
CA GLY A 156 -33.75 -7.53 -15.27
C GLY A 156 -33.92 -8.05 -13.84
N GLY A 157 -34.49 -7.23 -12.96
CA GLY A 157 -34.67 -7.54 -11.55
C GLY A 157 -35.24 -6.37 -10.75
N SER A 158 -34.84 -6.26 -9.49
CA SER A 158 -35.32 -5.21 -8.58
C SER A 158 -34.25 -4.77 -7.59
N VAL A 159 -34.25 -3.48 -7.24
CA VAL A 159 -33.43 -2.91 -6.16
C VAL A 159 -34.30 -2.08 -5.23
N THR A 160 -34.11 -2.24 -3.92
CA THR A 160 -34.61 -1.29 -2.92
C THR A 160 -33.44 -0.60 -2.22
N PHE A 161 -33.65 0.62 -1.74
CA PHE A 161 -32.71 1.35 -0.91
C PHE A 161 -33.36 1.68 0.43
N ASP A 162 -32.55 1.75 1.50
CA ASP A 162 -33.05 2.11 2.80
C ASP A 162 -33.38 3.61 2.90
N THR A 163 -34.60 3.91 3.30
CA THR A 163 -35.08 5.28 3.56
C THR A 163 -34.50 5.92 4.82
N THR A 164 -33.82 5.17 5.71
CA THR A 164 -33.30 5.72 6.98
C THR A 164 -31.84 6.20 6.91
N GLN A 165 -31.07 5.80 5.90
CA GLN A 165 -29.66 6.24 5.73
C GLN A 165 -29.52 7.73 5.41
N ASN A 166 -28.41 8.31 5.87
CA ASN A 166 -28.00 9.67 5.54
C ASN A 166 -27.26 9.69 4.18
N TRP A 167 -28.00 9.62 3.08
CA TRP A 167 -27.44 9.50 1.73
C TRP A 167 -26.73 10.76 1.21
N TYR A 168 -25.61 10.56 0.53
CA TYR A 168 -24.98 11.52 -0.37
C TYR A 168 -25.37 11.23 -1.83
N PHE A 169 -25.98 12.21 -2.49
CA PHE A 169 -26.39 12.14 -3.91
C PHE A 169 -25.58 13.08 -4.81
N GLY A 170 -24.35 13.44 -4.42
CA GLY A 170 -23.49 14.34 -5.20
C GLY A 170 -22.61 13.61 -6.21
N GLN A 171 -22.16 14.32 -7.23
CA GLN A 171 -21.29 13.77 -8.28
C GLN A 171 -19.80 13.71 -7.87
N SER A 172 -19.37 14.44 -6.83
CA SER A 172 -17.97 14.40 -6.37
C SER A 172 -17.64 13.08 -5.68
N ALA A 173 -16.39 12.63 -5.81
CA ALA A 173 -15.86 11.53 -4.99
C ALA A 173 -15.57 11.96 -3.53
N SER A 174 -15.54 13.27 -3.24
CA SER A 174 -15.40 13.82 -1.89
C SER A 174 -16.75 13.77 -1.14
N VAL A 175 -17.06 12.59 -0.60
CA VAL A 175 -18.28 12.31 0.17
C VAL A 175 -18.13 12.85 1.61
N PRO A 176 -19.14 13.53 2.20
CA PRO A 176 -19.06 13.97 3.60
C PRO A 176 -18.95 12.79 4.58
N SER A 177 -18.10 12.91 5.61
CA SER A 177 -17.77 11.84 6.55
C SER A 177 -18.93 11.33 7.43
N ASN A 178 -20.10 11.95 7.36
CA ASN A 178 -21.33 11.50 8.01
C ASN A 178 -22.41 11.04 7.01
N GLN A 179 -22.08 10.92 5.71
CA GLN A 179 -23.01 10.46 4.67
C GLN A 179 -22.52 9.19 3.97
N LEU A 180 -23.48 8.34 3.57
CA LEU A 180 -23.22 7.12 2.81
C LEU A 180 -23.35 7.41 1.31
N ASP A 181 -22.40 6.98 0.50
CA ASP A 181 -22.40 7.28 -0.93
C ASP A 181 -23.45 6.47 -1.70
N PHE A 182 -24.47 7.15 -2.21
CA PHE A 182 -25.56 6.49 -2.93
C PHE A 182 -25.10 5.92 -4.28
N TYR A 183 -24.06 6.51 -4.91
CA TYR A 183 -23.47 5.98 -6.14
C TYR A 183 -22.86 4.58 -5.90
N SER A 184 -22.00 4.45 -4.88
CA SER A 184 -21.34 3.20 -4.53
C SER A 184 -22.34 2.07 -4.25
N VAL A 185 -23.39 2.35 -3.46
CA VAL A 185 -24.44 1.34 -3.19
C VAL A 185 -25.27 1.06 -4.44
N ALA A 186 -25.57 2.05 -5.29
CA ALA A 186 -26.27 1.79 -6.55
C ALA A 186 -25.46 0.88 -7.50
N GLU A 187 -24.14 1.01 -7.57
CA GLU A 187 -23.29 0.07 -8.32
C GLU A 187 -23.30 -1.33 -7.68
N HIS A 188 -23.17 -1.45 -6.36
CA HIS A 188 -23.25 -2.71 -5.62
C HIS A 188 -24.55 -3.49 -5.91
N GLU A 189 -25.71 -2.86 -5.69
CA GLU A 189 -27.00 -3.52 -5.88
C GLU A 189 -27.28 -3.89 -7.35
N LEU A 190 -26.72 -3.13 -8.30
CA LEU A 190 -26.77 -3.49 -9.73
C LEU A 190 -25.83 -4.66 -10.07
N GLY A 191 -24.71 -4.84 -9.37
CA GLY A 191 -23.88 -6.04 -9.49
C GLY A 191 -24.63 -7.32 -9.10
N HIS A 192 -25.52 -7.26 -8.11
CA HIS A 192 -26.45 -8.34 -7.77
C HIS A 192 -27.55 -8.58 -8.83
N ILE A 193 -27.91 -7.58 -9.65
CA ILE A 193 -28.74 -7.77 -10.86
C ILE A 193 -27.94 -8.49 -11.95
N LEU A 194 -26.64 -8.20 -12.08
CA LEU A 194 -25.74 -8.85 -13.04
C LEU A 194 -25.23 -10.23 -12.59
N GLY A 195 -25.64 -10.70 -11.40
CA GLY A 195 -25.47 -12.07 -10.95
C GLY A 195 -24.32 -12.33 -9.98
N ILE A 196 -23.54 -11.30 -9.61
CA ILE A 196 -22.54 -11.41 -8.54
C ILE A 196 -23.30 -11.69 -7.22
N GLY A 197 -22.83 -12.64 -6.43
CA GLY A 197 -23.48 -13.07 -5.18
C GLY A 197 -24.74 -13.93 -5.35
N THR A 198 -25.40 -13.88 -6.50
CA THR A 198 -26.81 -14.31 -6.61
C THR A 198 -27.06 -15.34 -7.72
N SER A 199 -26.26 -15.37 -8.79
CA SER A 199 -26.50 -16.25 -9.94
C SER A 199 -26.05 -17.69 -9.68
N PRO A 200 -26.68 -18.70 -10.33
CA PRO A 200 -26.17 -20.07 -10.29
C PRO A 200 -24.75 -20.21 -10.83
N GLN A 201 -24.36 -19.36 -11.79
CA GLN A 201 -23.00 -19.24 -12.31
C GLN A 201 -22.03 -18.86 -11.18
N TRP A 202 -22.39 -17.88 -10.35
CA TRP A 202 -21.61 -17.48 -9.19
C TRP A 202 -21.53 -18.60 -8.16
N THR A 203 -22.66 -19.20 -7.76
CA THR A 203 -22.70 -20.31 -6.79
C THR A 203 -21.92 -21.56 -7.26
N ASN A 204 -21.79 -21.79 -8.57
CA ASN A 204 -20.97 -22.88 -9.11
C ASN A 204 -19.46 -22.60 -9.09
N LEU A 205 -19.06 -21.34 -8.91
CA LEU A 205 -17.66 -20.90 -8.80
C LEU A 205 -17.26 -20.58 -7.35
N SER A 206 -18.22 -20.26 -6.47
CA SER A 206 -17.98 -20.11 -5.04
C SER A 206 -17.86 -21.47 -4.35
N GLN A 207 -16.67 -21.79 -3.84
CA GLN A 207 -16.41 -23.01 -3.10
C GLN A 207 -15.45 -22.76 -1.92
N GLY A 208 -15.89 -23.10 -0.70
CA GLY A 208 -15.03 -23.12 0.48
C GLY A 208 -14.59 -21.75 1.00
N GLY A 209 -15.37 -20.70 0.74
CA GLY A 209 -15.03 -19.32 1.09
C GLY A 209 -14.25 -18.55 0.02
N TYR A 210 -14.11 -19.11 -1.19
CA TYR A 210 -13.45 -18.48 -2.33
C TYR A 210 -14.29 -18.58 -3.61
N PHE A 211 -14.26 -17.53 -4.44
CA PHE A 211 -14.77 -17.54 -5.81
C PHE A 211 -13.64 -17.92 -6.78
N LEU A 212 -13.86 -18.97 -7.55
CA LEU A 212 -12.87 -19.64 -8.42
C LEU A 212 -13.07 -19.32 -9.91
N GLY A 213 -13.48 -18.08 -10.21
CA GLY A 213 -13.66 -17.60 -11.59
C GLY A 213 -12.33 -17.19 -12.22
N ALA A 214 -11.94 -17.81 -13.34
CA ALA A 214 -10.62 -17.64 -13.94
C ALA A 214 -10.25 -16.21 -14.37
N ASN A 215 -11.21 -15.30 -14.60
CA ASN A 215 -10.94 -13.88 -14.87
C ASN A 215 -10.74 -13.10 -13.56
N ALA A 216 -11.56 -13.35 -12.54
CA ALA A 216 -11.42 -12.75 -11.22
C ALA A 216 -10.14 -13.24 -10.53
N GLU A 217 -9.83 -14.54 -10.62
CA GLU A 217 -8.53 -15.11 -10.28
C GLU A 217 -7.40 -14.50 -11.12
N ALA A 218 -7.62 -14.06 -12.37
CA ALA A 218 -6.57 -13.35 -13.12
C ALA A 218 -6.39 -11.86 -12.73
N VAL A 219 -7.26 -11.30 -11.87
CA VAL A 219 -7.20 -9.89 -11.43
C VAL A 219 -6.87 -9.75 -9.94
N TYR A 220 -7.47 -10.58 -9.08
CA TYR A 220 -7.01 -10.79 -7.70
C TYR A 220 -5.71 -11.60 -7.67
N GLY A 221 -5.48 -12.41 -8.70
CA GLY A 221 -4.30 -13.25 -8.91
C GLY A 221 -4.49 -14.74 -8.53
N GLY A 222 -5.50 -15.06 -7.73
CA GLY A 222 -5.86 -16.42 -7.33
C GLY A 222 -7.27 -16.51 -6.74
N PRO A 223 -7.64 -17.62 -6.07
CA PRO A 223 -8.95 -17.82 -5.45
C PRO A 223 -9.40 -16.60 -4.63
N VAL A 224 -10.51 -15.98 -5.02
CA VAL A 224 -10.90 -14.66 -4.51
C VAL A 224 -11.75 -14.82 -3.23
N PRO A 225 -11.32 -14.31 -2.06
CA PRO A 225 -12.08 -14.48 -0.83
C PRO A 225 -13.49 -13.88 -0.90
N VAL A 226 -14.49 -14.69 -0.50
CA VAL A 226 -15.89 -14.26 -0.38
C VAL A 226 -16.35 -14.28 1.08
N THR A 227 -17.49 -13.64 1.36
CA THR A 227 -18.16 -13.69 2.66
C THR A 227 -18.68 -15.09 3.00
N ALA A 228 -18.98 -15.34 4.29
CA ALA A 228 -19.43 -16.64 4.79
C ALA A 228 -20.87 -17.05 4.36
N ASP A 229 -21.58 -16.18 3.64
CA ASP A 229 -22.83 -16.47 2.93
C ASP A 229 -22.60 -16.74 1.42
N ASP A 230 -21.33 -16.77 0.98
CA ASP A 230 -20.86 -16.79 -0.41
C ASP A 230 -21.42 -15.65 -1.29
N GLY A 231 -22.00 -14.59 -0.71
CA GLY A 231 -22.76 -13.56 -1.44
C GLY A 231 -21.97 -12.35 -1.94
N HIS A 232 -20.79 -12.09 -1.38
CA HIS A 232 -20.05 -10.84 -1.58
C HIS A 232 -18.54 -11.08 -1.57
N TRP A 233 -17.72 -10.11 -1.99
CA TRP A 233 -16.29 -10.14 -1.67
C TRP A 233 -16.08 -10.04 -0.15
N ALA A 234 -15.00 -10.62 0.35
CA ALA A 234 -14.65 -10.50 1.77
C ALA A 234 -14.51 -9.03 2.22
N ASN A 235 -14.84 -8.76 3.48
CA ASN A 235 -14.82 -7.41 4.06
C ASN A 235 -13.45 -6.73 3.90
N ASN A 236 -13.45 -5.54 3.32
CA ASN A 236 -12.31 -4.70 2.98
C ASN A 236 -11.37 -5.28 1.92
N LEU A 237 -11.85 -6.16 1.04
CA LEU A 237 -11.06 -6.68 -0.08
C LEU A 237 -10.71 -5.55 -1.08
N THR A 238 -9.41 -5.37 -1.28
CA THR A 238 -8.82 -4.44 -2.26
C THR A 238 -7.98 -5.20 -3.28
N VAL A 239 -7.82 -4.58 -4.46
CA VAL A 239 -6.87 -4.99 -5.51
C VAL A 239 -6.15 -3.73 -5.99
N ASN A 240 -4.82 -3.69 -5.86
CA ASN A 240 -4.00 -2.51 -6.17
C ASN A 240 -4.51 -1.23 -5.45
N GLY A 241 -4.84 -1.33 -4.16
CA GLY A 241 -5.41 -0.25 -3.36
C GLY A 241 -6.88 0.10 -3.65
N ALA A 242 -7.43 -0.33 -4.79
CA ALA A 242 -8.84 -0.12 -5.13
C ALA A 242 -9.73 -1.18 -4.47
N ARG A 243 -10.71 -0.74 -3.68
CA ARG A 243 -11.71 -1.61 -3.04
C ARG A 243 -12.69 -2.15 -4.08
N GLY A 244 -13.09 -3.41 -3.95
CA GLY A 244 -14.20 -3.96 -4.75
C GLY A 244 -15.52 -3.29 -4.35
N VAL A 245 -16.38 -2.97 -5.32
CA VAL A 245 -17.69 -2.39 -5.01
C VAL A 245 -18.63 -3.43 -4.40
N MET A 246 -18.44 -4.71 -4.73
CA MET A 246 -19.21 -5.85 -4.21
C MET A 246 -18.73 -6.35 -2.82
N ASP A 247 -18.08 -5.49 -2.03
CA ASP A 247 -17.87 -5.66 -0.58
C ASP A 247 -19.18 -5.31 0.16
N PRO A 248 -19.67 -6.14 1.10
CA PRO A 248 -20.99 -5.96 1.75
C PRO A 248 -21.05 -4.74 2.70
N SER A 249 -19.91 -4.11 2.97
CA SER A 249 -19.80 -2.97 3.85
C SER A 249 -19.39 -1.73 3.05
N LEU A 250 -19.80 -0.54 3.48
CA LEU A 250 -19.35 0.72 2.89
C LEU A 250 -19.14 1.78 3.98
N PRO A 251 -17.92 2.30 4.17
CA PRO A 251 -17.67 3.37 5.13
C PRO A 251 -18.38 4.67 4.74
N TYR A 252 -18.92 5.37 5.74
CA TYR A 252 -19.39 6.74 5.62
C TYR A 252 -18.24 7.67 5.19
N GLY A 253 -18.49 8.58 4.25
CA GLY A 253 -17.46 9.46 3.68
C GLY A 253 -16.59 8.85 2.58
N THR A 254 -16.87 7.62 2.13
CA THR A 254 -16.12 6.96 1.05
C THR A 254 -17.00 6.74 -0.18
N ARG A 255 -16.44 7.01 -1.37
CA ARG A 255 -16.94 6.46 -2.63
C ARG A 255 -16.05 5.31 -3.08
N VAL A 256 -16.67 4.21 -3.49
CA VAL A 256 -16.07 3.08 -4.18
C VAL A 256 -16.71 3.01 -5.57
N ASN A 257 -15.89 2.85 -6.61
CA ASN A 257 -16.37 2.69 -7.99
C ASN A 257 -16.21 1.22 -8.41
N TRP A 258 -16.97 0.79 -9.41
CA TRP A 258 -16.85 -0.53 -10.03
C TRP A 258 -15.39 -0.89 -10.37
N SER A 259 -14.85 -1.93 -9.71
CA SER A 259 -13.43 -2.26 -9.81
C SER A 259 -13.11 -3.19 -10.99
N ALA A 260 -11.81 -3.34 -11.26
CA ALA A 260 -11.31 -4.34 -12.22
C ALA A 260 -11.71 -5.77 -11.82
N LEU A 261 -11.84 -6.06 -10.52
CA LEU A 261 -12.23 -7.37 -9.99
C LEU A 261 -13.72 -7.64 -10.18
N ASP A 262 -14.57 -6.65 -9.88
CA ASP A 262 -16.02 -6.73 -10.12
C ASP A 262 -16.29 -6.95 -11.62
N ALA A 263 -15.59 -6.20 -12.48
CA ALA A 263 -15.67 -6.36 -13.94
C ALA A 263 -15.13 -7.72 -14.44
N ALA A 264 -14.19 -8.33 -13.71
CA ALA A 264 -13.63 -9.64 -14.03
C ALA A 264 -14.58 -10.78 -13.64
N ALA A 265 -15.19 -10.71 -12.47
CA ALA A 265 -16.22 -11.66 -12.05
C ALA A 265 -17.37 -11.74 -13.07
N LEU A 266 -17.81 -10.60 -13.63
CA LEU A 266 -18.80 -10.60 -14.72
C LEU A 266 -18.38 -11.48 -15.92
N ARG A 267 -17.10 -11.52 -16.28
CA ARG A 267 -16.60 -12.39 -17.37
C ARG A 267 -16.68 -13.87 -17.01
N ASP A 268 -16.50 -14.22 -15.74
CA ASP A 268 -16.66 -15.61 -15.26
C ASP A 268 -18.12 -16.04 -15.15
N LEU A 269 -19.03 -15.09 -14.87
CA LEU A 269 -20.48 -15.31 -15.05
C LEU A 269 -20.88 -15.39 -16.54
N GLY A 270 -19.94 -15.13 -17.45
CA GLY A 270 -20.09 -15.27 -18.90
C GLY A 270 -20.62 -14.02 -19.60
N TRP A 271 -20.54 -12.83 -18.99
CA TRP A 271 -20.75 -11.55 -19.65
C TRP A 271 -19.51 -11.14 -20.46
N ASN A 272 -19.70 -10.69 -21.69
CA ASN A 272 -18.64 -10.06 -22.48
C ASN A 272 -18.37 -8.63 -21.99
N SER A 273 -17.70 -8.46 -20.85
CA SER A 273 -17.39 -7.14 -20.27
C SER A 273 -16.05 -6.56 -20.77
N THR A 274 -16.04 -5.29 -21.15
CA THR A 274 -14.82 -4.55 -21.55
C THR A 274 -14.42 -3.53 -20.50
N ALA A 275 -13.63 -3.96 -19.52
CA ALA A 275 -12.85 -3.04 -18.69
C ALA A 275 -11.71 -2.43 -19.52
N ALA A 276 -11.33 -1.19 -19.21
CA ALA A 276 -10.09 -0.62 -19.74
C ALA A 276 -8.90 -1.40 -19.14
N ALA A 277 -8.04 -1.93 -20.00
CA ALA A 277 -6.95 -2.81 -19.56
C ALA A 277 -5.83 -2.02 -18.88
N SER A 278 -5.75 -2.12 -17.55
CA SER A 278 -4.45 -2.11 -16.86
C SER A 278 -3.55 -3.23 -17.46
N PRO A 279 -2.22 -3.06 -17.47
CA PRO A 279 -1.32 -4.11 -17.93
C PRO A 279 -1.49 -5.40 -17.08
N PRO A 280 -1.20 -6.58 -17.64
CA PRO A 280 -1.27 -7.83 -16.89
C PRO A 280 -0.25 -7.83 -15.75
N VAL A 281 -0.74 -8.03 -14.53
CA VAL A 281 0.10 -8.19 -13.33
C VAL A 281 0.31 -9.69 -13.06
N SER A 282 1.42 -10.02 -12.42
CA SER A 282 1.77 -11.36 -11.95
C SER A 282 0.75 -11.94 -10.95
N PRO A 283 0.74 -13.28 -10.73
CA PRO A 283 -0.01 -13.87 -9.63
C PRO A 283 0.39 -13.26 -8.26
N PRO A 284 -0.47 -13.37 -7.24
CA PRO A 284 -0.38 -12.60 -6.03
C PRO A 284 0.46 -13.38 -4.99
N PRO A 285 0.95 -12.70 -3.96
CA PRO A 285 1.26 -13.39 -2.71
C PRO A 285 0.03 -14.16 -2.22
N PRO A 286 0.20 -15.33 -1.58
CA PRO A 286 -0.85 -15.90 -0.74
C PRO A 286 -1.37 -14.84 0.25
N ALA A 287 -2.66 -14.88 0.57
CA ALA A 287 -3.29 -13.92 1.49
C ALA A 287 -2.40 -13.70 2.73
N LEU A 288 -1.89 -12.48 2.89
CA LEU A 288 -0.81 -12.19 3.84
C LEU A 288 -1.23 -12.66 5.24
N PRO A 289 -0.38 -13.45 5.95
CA PRO A 289 -0.64 -13.76 7.34
C PRO A 289 -0.74 -12.44 8.13
N PRO A 290 -1.55 -12.39 9.21
CA PRO A 290 -1.86 -11.15 9.90
C PRO A 290 -0.57 -10.40 10.25
N ALA A 291 -0.43 -9.19 9.71
CA ALA A 291 0.85 -8.50 9.66
C ALA A 291 1.46 -8.47 11.05
N THR A 292 2.66 -9.04 11.13
CA THR A 292 3.32 -9.26 12.39
C THR A 292 4.24 -8.07 12.62
N VAL A 293 4.37 -7.63 13.86
CA VAL A 293 5.31 -6.60 14.27
C VAL A 293 6.36 -7.28 15.12
N ALA A 294 7.62 -7.12 14.72
CA ALA A 294 8.75 -7.60 15.49
C ALA A 294 9.13 -6.55 16.54
N LEU A 295 9.08 -6.93 17.83
CA LEU A 295 9.37 -6.06 18.97
C LEU A 295 10.55 -6.58 19.80
N SER A 296 11.60 -5.77 19.93
CA SER A 296 12.74 -6.05 20.81
C SER A 296 12.72 -5.15 22.06
N GLY A 297 13.30 -5.62 23.17
CA GLY A 297 13.47 -4.78 24.37
C GLY A 297 13.73 -5.55 25.66
N SER A 298 13.26 -6.80 25.74
CA SER A 298 13.60 -7.71 26.84
C SER A 298 15.09 -8.02 26.84
N ALA A 299 15.73 -7.96 28.03
CA ALA A 299 17.17 -8.15 28.19
C ALA A 299 17.60 -9.64 28.20
N ASN A 300 17.01 -10.42 27.29
CA ASN A 300 17.19 -11.87 27.14
C ASN A 300 17.71 -12.26 25.75
N GLY A 301 18.05 -11.29 24.89
CA GLY A 301 18.52 -11.54 23.53
C GLY A 301 17.43 -11.91 22.51
N THR A 302 16.13 -11.76 22.83
CA THR A 302 15.05 -12.12 21.90
C THR A 302 14.31 -10.92 21.33
N VAL A 303 13.80 -11.09 20.11
CA VAL A 303 12.86 -10.17 19.44
C VAL A 303 11.53 -10.92 19.31
N ALA A 304 10.48 -10.50 20.01
CA ALA A 304 9.20 -11.20 20.04
C ALA A 304 8.26 -10.71 18.95
N LEU A 305 7.41 -11.61 18.43
CA LEU A 305 6.55 -11.36 17.27
C LEU A 305 5.07 -11.18 17.67
N PHE A 306 4.39 -10.20 17.07
CA PHE A 306 3.01 -9.81 17.43
C PHE A 306 2.12 -9.56 16.21
N SER A 307 1.04 -10.31 16.02
CA SER A 307 0.02 -9.98 15.01
C SER A 307 -0.67 -8.66 15.35
N VAL A 308 -0.89 -7.81 14.35
CA VAL A 308 -1.87 -6.73 14.45
C VAL A 308 -3.25 -7.24 14.03
N VAL A 309 -4.23 -7.08 14.91
CA VAL A 309 -5.64 -7.40 14.62
C VAL A 309 -6.49 -6.22 15.08
N ASN A 310 -7.27 -5.63 14.17
CA ASN A 310 -8.14 -4.46 14.43
C ASN A 310 -7.41 -3.29 15.15
N GLY A 311 -6.14 -3.05 14.80
CA GLY A 311 -5.33 -1.99 15.42
C GLY A 311 -4.85 -2.28 16.85
N ALA A 312 -4.85 -3.54 17.28
CA ALA A 312 -4.27 -3.98 18.55
C ALA A 312 -3.23 -5.10 18.33
N LEU A 313 -2.20 -5.13 19.17
CA LEU A 313 -1.08 -6.09 19.10
C LEU A 313 -1.36 -7.33 19.97
N TYR A 314 -1.21 -8.52 19.38
CA TYR A 314 -1.38 -9.82 20.04
C TYR A 314 -0.12 -10.67 19.87
N GLN A 315 0.41 -11.24 20.95
CA GLN A 315 1.67 -12.00 20.89
C GLN A 315 1.50 -13.34 20.18
N ASN A 316 2.30 -13.59 19.14
CA ASN A 316 2.24 -14.81 18.31
C ASN A 316 2.94 -16.01 18.96
N GLY A 317 3.55 -15.85 20.13
CA GLY A 317 4.38 -16.86 20.79
C GLY A 317 5.73 -17.14 20.12
N GLN A 318 5.96 -16.63 18.91
CA GLN A 318 7.22 -16.71 18.20
C GLN A 318 8.17 -15.56 18.56
N ALA A 319 9.48 -15.80 18.38
CA ALA A 319 10.53 -14.82 18.58
C ALA A 319 11.80 -15.21 17.80
N PHE A 320 12.51 -14.22 17.26
CA PHE A 320 13.92 -14.40 16.88
C PHE A 320 14.80 -14.43 18.13
N THR A 321 15.96 -15.11 18.04
CA THR A 321 17.01 -15.05 19.07
C THR A 321 18.36 -14.73 18.42
N PRO A 322 18.58 -13.47 17.98
CA PRO A 322 19.84 -13.06 17.35
C PRO A 322 21.02 -13.20 18.31
N PHE A 323 22.20 -13.48 17.77
CA PHE A 323 23.43 -13.72 18.52
C PHE A 323 23.27 -14.79 19.64
N PRO A 324 22.98 -16.06 19.31
CA PRO A 324 22.61 -17.09 20.30
C PRO A 324 23.52 -17.17 21.55
N GLY A 325 22.93 -16.95 22.72
CA GLY A 325 23.61 -16.89 24.01
C GLY A 325 23.92 -15.47 24.52
N TYR A 326 23.69 -14.43 23.72
CA TYR A 326 23.66 -13.04 24.17
C TYR A 326 22.40 -12.77 25.01
N THR A 327 22.55 -12.06 26.13
CA THR A 327 21.44 -11.72 27.05
C THR A 327 21.41 -10.21 27.32
N GLY A 328 21.27 -9.43 26.27
CA GLY A 328 21.27 -7.97 26.34
C GLY A 328 20.24 -7.34 25.40
N GLU A 329 20.44 -6.05 25.12
CA GLU A 329 19.60 -5.26 24.22
C GLU A 329 19.84 -5.69 22.76
N ILE A 330 18.79 -6.16 22.09
CA ILE A 330 18.72 -6.23 20.63
C ILE A 330 18.04 -4.96 20.11
N ARG A 331 18.54 -4.39 19.01
CA ARG A 331 17.87 -3.38 18.18
C ARG A 331 17.69 -3.97 16.79
N MET A 332 16.74 -3.45 16.04
CA MET A 332 16.49 -3.93 14.69
C MET A 332 16.02 -2.84 13.74
N THR A 333 16.10 -3.16 12.46
CA THR A 333 15.36 -2.55 11.36
C THR A 333 14.91 -3.66 10.40
N ALA A 334 14.03 -3.36 9.47
CA ALA A 334 13.50 -4.31 8.50
C ALA A 334 13.42 -3.63 7.12
N GLY A 335 13.52 -4.42 6.06
CA GLY A 335 13.60 -3.97 4.66
C GLY A 335 13.97 -5.14 3.73
N ASP A 336 13.79 -5.01 2.42
CA ASP A 336 14.13 -6.06 1.45
C ASP A 336 15.63 -5.98 1.08
N PHE A 337 16.48 -6.62 1.87
CA PHE A 337 17.94 -6.60 1.69
C PHE A 337 18.43 -7.49 0.54
N ASN A 338 17.54 -8.25 -0.12
CA ASN A 338 17.90 -9.24 -1.14
C ASN A 338 17.21 -9.05 -2.50
N GLY A 339 16.14 -8.25 -2.56
CA GLY A 339 15.39 -7.88 -3.76
C GLY A 339 14.39 -8.94 -4.23
N ASP A 340 13.79 -9.70 -3.32
CA ASP A 340 12.83 -10.76 -3.67
C ASP A 340 11.35 -10.43 -3.38
N GLY A 341 11.07 -9.25 -2.81
CA GLY A 341 9.75 -8.73 -2.50
C GLY A 341 9.21 -9.15 -1.13
N VAL A 342 10.07 -9.54 -0.17
CA VAL A 342 9.70 -9.86 1.21
C VAL A 342 10.62 -9.13 2.20
N THR A 343 10.02 -8.58 3.24
CA THR A 343 10.69 -7.89 4.34
C THR A 343 11.69 -8.81 5.08
N ASP A 344 12.99 -8.52 4.97
CA ASP A 344 14.08 -9.12 5.76
C ASP A 344 14.31 -8.34 7.06
N TYR A 345 15.15 -8.87 7.96
CA TYR A 345 15.39 -8.30 9.29
C TYR A 345 16.88 -8.15 9.59
N ALA A 346 17.32 -6.94 9.92
CA ALA A 346 18.68 -6.67 10.38
C ALA A 346 18.70 -6.37 11.88
N PHE A 347 19.47 -7.15 12.63
CA PHE A 347 19.65 -7.04 14.08
C PHE A 347 21.03 -6.47 14.43
N THR A 348 21.09 -5.68 15.51
CA THR A 348 22.35 -5.30 16.18
C THR A 348 22.19 -5.42 17.69
N ASN A 349 23.29 -5.67 18.39
CA ASN A 349 23.34 -5.52 19.84
C ASN A 349 23.46 -4.04 20.27
N GLY A 350 23.05 -3.77 21.51
CA GLY A 350 23.24 -2.50 22.21
C GLY A 350 24.68 -2.26 22.69
N THR A 351 24.84 -1.46 23.74
CA THR A 351 26.15 -1.09 24.27
C THR A 351 26.77 -2.20 25.14
N GLY A 352 28.10 -2.20 25.27
CA GLY A 352 28.82 -3.00 26.27
C GLY A 352 29.40 -4.33 25.80
N SER A 353 29.13 -4.72 24.55
CA SER A 353 29.82 -5.82 23.84
C SER A 353 30.27 -5.33 22.47
N PRO A 354 31.25 -5.98 21.80
CA PRO A 354 31.60 -5.66 20.42
C PRO A 354 30.35 -5.61 19.52
N SER A 355 30.22 -4.60 18.67
CA SER A 355 29.02 -4.39 17.87
C SER A 355 28.95 -5.38 16.71
N VAL A 356 27.88 -6.17 16.70
CA VAL A 356 27.63 -7.25 15.74
C VAL A 356 26.36 -6.93 14.96
N ILE A 357 26.36 -7.22 13.66
CA ILE A 357 25.19 -7.18 12.78
C ILE A 357 24.89 -8.61 12.31
N GLU A 358 23.62 -8.99 12.32
CA GLU A 358 23.07 -10.25 11.81
C GLU A 358 21.87 -9.89 10.94
N ILE A 359 21.75 -10.46 9.74
CA ILE A 359 20.63 -10.20 8.82
C ILE A 359 20.04 -11.54 8.40
N VAL A 360 18.74 -11.70 8.61
CA VAL A 360 17.99 -12.90 8.22
C VAL A 360 16.97 -12.61 7.14
N ASP A 361 16.93 -13.52 6.17
CA ASP A 361 15.99 -13.62 5.07
C ASP A 361 14.57 -13.82 5.62
N GLY A 362 13.62 -12.98 5.25
CA GLY A 362 12.24 -13.06 5.75
C GLY A 362 11.38 -14.13 5.07
N ARG A 363 11.77 -14.59 3.88
CA ARG A 363 11.10 -15.67 3.14
C ARG A 363 11.55 -17.05 3.61
N THR A 364 12.80 -17.23 4.03
CA THR A 364 13.39 -18.54 4.39
C THR A 364 13.85 -18.67 5.84
N GLY A 365 14.09 -17.56 6.54
CA GLY A 365 14.74 -17.54 7.86
C GLY A 365 16.24 -17.84 7.82
N GLY A 366 16.85 -17.92 6.62
CA GLY A 366 18.30 -18.10 6.43
C GLY A 366 19.10 -16.83 6.71
N PHE A 367 20.43 -16.93 6.77
CA PHE A 367 21.29 -15.74 6.92
C PHE A 367 21.61 -15.10 5.56
N LEU A 368 21.20 -13.85 5.38
CA LEU A 368 21.77 -12.94 4.37
C LEU A 368 23.11 -12.35 4.85
N LEU A 369 23.24 -12.18 6.17
CA LEU A 369 24.50 -11.87 6.84
C LEU A 369 24.57 -12.65 8.17
N PRO A 370 25.47 -13.65 8.32
CA PRO A 370 25.67 -14.29 9.61
C PRO A 370 26.31 -13.31 10.61
N PRO A 371 26.23 -13.56 11.94
CA PRO A 371 26.78 -12.69 12.99
C PRO A 371 28.19 -12.15 12.71
N THR A 372 28.25 -10.90 12.24
CA THR A 372 29.46 -10.24 11.73
C THR A 372 29.74 -9.00 12.56
N ALA A 373 30.99 -8.78 12.97
CA ALA A 373 31.42 -7.59 13.73
C ALA A 373 32.20 -6.61 12.85
N PRO A 374 31.54 -5.83 11.96
CA PRO A 374 32.24 -5.01 10.95
C PRO A 374 33.11 -3.90 11.55
N PHE A 375 32.84 -3.51 12.81
CA PHE A 375 33.59 -2.46 13.54
C PHE A 375 34.58 -3.04 14.55
N GLY A 376 34.88 -4.34 14.47
CA GLY A 376 35.86 -5.02 15.30
C GLY A 376 35.53 -4.93 16.80
N ALA A 377 36.37 -4.21 17.55
CA ALA A 377 36.24 -4.07 19.00
C ALA A 377 35.38 -2.85 19.44
N TYR A 378 34.76 -2.09 18.53
CA TYR A 378 33.84 -1.02 18.91
C TYR A 378 32.64 -1.61 19.66
N SER A 379 32.39 -1.13 20.89
CA SER A 379 31.32 -1.62 21.77
C SER A 379 30.33 -0.54 22.19
N GLY A 380 30.31 0.58 21.46
CA GLY A 380 29.48 1.75 21.76
C GLY A 380 28.01 1.61 21.33
N GLY A 381 27.60 0.48 20.75
CA GLY A 381 26.26 0.24 20.23
C GLY A 381 25.98 0.94 18.89
N LEU A 382 25.13 0.33 18.07
CA LEU A 382 24.73 0.84 16.75
C LEU A 382 23.26 1.28 16.72
N TYR A 383 22.89 2.03 15.70
CA TYR A 383 21.53 2.18 15.22
C TYR A 383 21.49 1.79 13.74
N LEU A 384 20.38 1.19 13.30
CA LEU A 384 20.18 0.69 11.95
C LEU A 384 18.93 1.34 11.35
N ALA A 385 18.94 1.53 10.03
CA ALA A 385 17.77 1.75 9.19
C ALA A 385 17.96 1.02 7.85
N ALA A 386 16.88 0.89 7.08
CA ALA A 386 16.86 0.32 5.73
C ALA A 386 16.17 1.31 4.78
N GLY A 387 16.38 1.14 3.48
CA GLY A 387 15.75 1.93 2.41
C GLY A 387 16.52 1.81 1.09
N ASP A 388 15.82 1.83 -0.04
CA ASP A 388 16.39 1.80 -1.39
C ASP A 388 16.97 3.17 -1.78
N ILE A 389 18.19 3.44 -1.32
CA ILE A 389 18.91 4.72 -1.50
C ILE A 389 19.34 4.92 -2.96
N ASP A 390 19.58 3.85 -3.72
CA ASP A 390 20.02 3.91 -5.13
C ASP A 390 18.96 3.51 -6.16
N HIS A 391 17.72 3.25 -5.71
CA HIS A 391 16.54 2.92 -6.51
C HIS A 391 16.77 1.70 -7.43
N ASN A 392 17.35 0.64 -6.85
CA ASN A 392 17.64 -0.62 -7.55
C ASN A 392 16.64 -1.75 -7.27
N GLY A 393 15.74 -1.58 -6.29
CA GLY A 393 14.83 -2.60 -5.79
C GLY A 393 15.41 -3.46 -4.66
N GLN A 394 16.45 -2.98 -3.97
CA GLN A 394 17.03 -3.61 -2.77
C GLN A 394 17.34 -2.54 -1.74
N ASP A 395 16.88 -2.71 -0.51
CA ASP A 395 17.19 -1.78 0.57
C ASP A 395 18.68 -1.86 0.94
N GLN A 396 19.32 -0.70 1.13
CA GLN A 396 20.65 -0.64 1.73
C GLN A 396 20.56 -0.54 3.26
N LEU A 397 21.45 -1.24 3.95
CA LEU A 397 21.60 -1.14 5.39
C LEU A 397 22.34 0.14 5.76
N ILE A 398 21.64 1.06 6.42
CA ILE A 398 22.16 2.32 6.94
C ILE A 398 22.59 2.10 8.40
N VAL A 399 23.83 2.40 8.72
CA VAL A 399 24.45 2.14 10.04
C VAL A 399 25.01 3.41 10.66
N ALA A 400 24.70 3.61 11.94
CA ALA A 400 25.13 4.72 12.77
C ALA A 400 25.66 4.24 14.13
N GLY A 401 26.55 4.99 14.77
CA GLY A 401 27.07 4.69 16.12
C GLY A 401 26.40 5.53 17.22
N GLN A 402 25.96 4.90 18.31
CA GLN A 402 25.36 5.59 19.46
C GLN A 402 26.38 6.40 20.28
N ASN A 403 27.64 5.97 20.32
CA ASN A 403 28.72 6.64 21.07
C ASN A 403 29.90 6.88 20.11
N ALA A 404 29.62 7.61 19.04
CA ALA A 404 30.53 7.84 17.90
C ALA A 404 30.40 9.28 17.36
N PRO A 405 31.34 9.72 16.49
CA PRO A 405 31.11 10.84 15.58
C PRO A 405 29.85 10.63 14.73
N PRO A 406 29.25 11.69 14.16
CA PRO A 406 28.01 11.61 13.35
C PRO A 406 28.30 11.06 11.94
N ILE A 407 28.89 9.88 11.85
CA ILE A 407 29.19 9.19 10.60
C ILE A 407 28.02 8.27 10.26
N VAL A 408 27.45 8.47 9.07
CA VAL A 408 26.51 7.55 8.42
C VAL A 408 27.31 6.64 7.49
N LEU A 409 27.00 5.34 7.52
CA LEU A 409 27.56 4.32 6.63
C LEU A 409 26.41 3.61 5.93
N ILE A 410 26.44 3.49 4.60
CA ILE A 410 25.40 2.87 3.79
C ILE A 410 26.00 1.65 3.08
N TYR A 411 25.42 0.48 3.31
CA TYR A 411 25.92 -0.81 2.83
C TYR A 411 24.90 -1.55 1.96
N GLN A 412 25.32 -2.04 0.79
CA GLN A 412 24.58 -3.10 0.12
C GLN A 412 24.85 -4.43 0.84
N VAL A 413 23.81 -5.23 1.05
CA VAL A 413 23.95 -6.63 1.49
C VAL A 413 24.17 -7.47 0.23
N ALA A 414 25.31 -8.15 0.11
CA ALA A 414 25.63 -8.91 -1.09
C ALA A 414 26.62 -10.05 -0.82
N ASN A 415 26.32 -11.24 -1.35
CA ASN A 415 27.17 -12.43 -1.27
C ASN A 415 27.55 -12.85 0.18
N GLY A 416 26.65 -12.67 1.14
CA GLY A 416 26.91 -13.01 2.55
C GLY A 416 27.76 -11.97 3.31
N GLY A 417 27.87 -10.74 2.80
CA GLY A 417 28.69 -9.67 3.38
C GLY A 417 28.13 -8.27 3.13
N LEU A 418 28.70 -7.29 3.82
CA LEU A 418 28.36 -5.87 3.69
C LEU A 418 29.33 -5.14 2.75
N GLN A 419 28.82 -4.50 1.71
CA GLN A 419 29.60 -3.71 0.74
C GLN A 419 29.30 -2.22 0.94
N LEU A 420 30.28 -1.44 1.41
CA LEU A 420 30.12 -0.01 1.66
C LEU A 420 29.93 0.75 0.35
N GLN A 421 28.75 1.32 0.13
CA GLN A 421 28.44 2.14 -1.04
C GLN A 421 28.75 3.61 -0.78
N MET A 422 28.33 4.13 0.38
CA MET A 422 28.48 5.54 0.74
C MET A 422 28.79 5.74 2.22
N SER A 423 29.54 6.80 2.54
CA SER A 423 29.81 7.22 3.92
C SER A 423 29.99 8.73 4.01
N PHE A 424 29.33 9.37 4.97
CA PHE A 424 29.43 10.83 5.16
C PHE A 424 29.33 11.24 6.64
N ILE A 425 29.66 12.51 6.92
CA ILE A 425 29.57 13.12 8.25
C ILE A 425 28.36 14.05 8.25
N ALA A 426 27.33 13.71 9.03
CA ALA A 426 26.12 14.52 9.16
C ALA A 426 26.40 15.81 9.95
N PHE A 427 25.54 16.82 9.71
CA PHE A 427 25.58 18.16 10.34
C PHE A 427 26.88 18.98 10.12
N ASP A 428 27.81 18.53 9.26
CA ASP A 428 29.20 19.01 9.18
C ASP A 428 29.89 19.14 10.56
N ALA A 429 29.59 18.19 11.45
CA ALA A 429 29.98 18.23 12.86
C ALA A 429 30.96 17.11 13.26
N PRO A 430 32.16 16.99 12.66
CA PRO A 430 33.11 15.89 12.90
C PRO A 430 33.68 15.83 14.33
N TRP A 431 33.40 16.85 15.15
CA TRP A 431 33.76 16.98 16.56
C TRP A 431 32.64 16.54 17.52
N PHE A 432 31.40 16.36 17.03
CA PHE A 432 30.27 15.95 17.84
C PHE A 432 30.41 14.49 18.26
N GLY A 433 30.22 14.18 19.54
CA GLY A 433 30.43 12.83 20.10
C GLY A 433 29.18 12.20 20.71
N GLY A 434 28.00 12.81 20.52
CA GLY A 434 26.74 12.36 21.12
C GLY A 434 26.04 11.20 20.41
N GLY A 435 26.64 10.69 19.33
CA GLY A 435 26.05 9.68 18.44
C GLY A 435 24.85 10.18 17.65
N ILE A 436 24.52 9.44 16.59
CA ILE A 436 23.37 9.73 15.73
C ILE A 436 22.45 8.51 15.59
N ARG A 437 21.21 8.77 15.22
CA ARG A 437 20.21 7.79 14.78
C ARG A 437 19.86 8.08 13.33
N VAL A 438 19.36 7.06 12.65
CA VAL A 438 19.01 7.08 11.23
C VAL A 438 17.59 6.53 11.05
N ALA A 439 16.90 7.04 10.04
CA ALA A 439 15.70 6.49 9.42
C ALA A 439 15.78 6.83 7.92
N ALA A 440 15.05 6.12 7.06
CA ALA A 440 14.95 6.46 5.65
C ALA A 440 13.58 6.16 5.05
N GLY A 441 13.32 6.77 3.89
CA GLY A 441 12.08 6.71 3.12
C GLY A 441 11.99 7.90 2.16
N ASP A 442 11.14 7.83 1.13
CA ASP A 442 11.08 8.83 0.04
C ASP A 442 10.27 10.08 0.47
N LEU A 443 10.94 11.00 1.17
CA LEU A 443 10.35 12.26 1.64
C LEU A 443 10.08 13.27 0.52
N ASN A 444 10.63 13.03 -0.68
CA ASN A 444 10.66 14.01 -1.77
C ASN A 444 9.86 13.60 -3.03
N GLY A 445 9.47 12.32 -3.13
CA GLY A 445 8.67 11.76 -4.21
C GLY A 445 9.47 11.48 -5.49
N ASP A 446 10.79 11.24 -5.41
CA ASP A 446 11.64 10.94 -6.58
C ASP A 446 12.00 9.45 -6.76
N GLY A 447 11.55 8.59 -5.84
CA GLY A 447 11.75 7.14 -5.87
C GLY A 447 13.01 6.64 -5.17
N TYR A 448 13.84 7.54 -4.63
CA TYR A 448 15.04 7.17 -3.86
C TYR A 448 14.79 7.44 -2.38
N ALA A 449 15.03 6.46 -1.50
CA ALA A 449 14.83 6.66 -0.07
C ALA A 449 15.81 7.71 0.49
N ASP A 450 15.28 8.77 1.08
CA ASP A 450 16.03 9.87 1.70
C ASP A 450 16.50 9.50 3.10
N VAL A 451 17.69 9.94 3.52
CA VAL A 451 18.28 9.58 4.82
C VAL A 451 18.06 10.69 5.85
N VAL A 452 17.18 10.43 6.83
CA VAL A 452 16.97 11.30 7.99
C VAL A 452 17.95 10.93 9.10
N VAL A 453 18.71 11.92 9.58
CA VAL A 453 19.66 11.78 10.67
C VAL A 453 19.23 12.64 11.85
N SER A 454 19.20 12.06 13.05
CA SER A 454 18.99 12.81 14.30
C SER A 454 20.12 12.60 15.30
N THR A 455 20.35 13.58 16.18
CA THR A 455 21.33 13.44 17.27
C THR A 455 20.76 12.60 18.42
N ALA A 456 21.52 11.58 18.86
CA ALA A 456 21.07 10.61 19.86
C ALA A 456 21.21 11.12 21.31
N SER A 457 22.05 12.12 21.56
CA SER A 457 22.24 12.78 22.86
C SER A 457 22.87 14.17 22.72
N GLN A 458 23.02 14.91 23.83
CA GLN A 458 23.68 16.22 23.98
C GLN A 458 23.01 17.41 23.28
N VAL A 459 22.27 17.18 22.20
CA VAL A 459 21.43 18.15 21.51
C VAL A 459 20.27 17.43 20.82
N GLY A 460 19.16 18.12 20.55
CA GLY A 460 18.04 17.61 19.74
C GLY A 460 17.97 18.24 18.36
N ALA A 461 18.80 17.77 17.42
CA ALA A 461 18.89 18.23 16.03
C ALA A 461 18.45 17.14 15.04
N VAL A 462 17.95 17.56 13.87
CA VAL A 462 17.61 16.70 12.71
C VAL A 462 18.07 17.35 11.41
N ALA A 463 18.63 16.53 10.52
CA ALA A 463 18.99 16.87 9.14
C ALA A 463 18.56 15.73 8.20
N THR A 464 18.21 16.05 6.96
CA THR A 464 17.66 15.08 6.00
C THR A 464 18.40 15.19 4.68
N TYR A 465 18.98 14.08 4.21
CA TYR A 465 19.87 14.02 3.05
C TYR A 465 19.23 13.29 1.88
N SER A 466 19.35 13.85 0.68
CA SER A 466 18.71 13.29 -0.53
C SER A 466 19.24 11.91 -0.88
N GLY A 467 18.35 10.93 -1.06
CA GLY A 467 18.67 9.57 -1.50
C GLY A 467 19.32 9.58 -2.88
N ALA A 468 18.66 10.20 -3.86
CA ALA A 468 19.17 10.38 -5.21
C ALA A 468 20.55 11.07 -5.27
N ALA A 469 20.84 12.00 -4.35
CA ALA A 469 22.18 12.59 -4.24
C ALA A 469 23.22 11.59 -3.70
N LEU A 470 22.87 10.83 -2.66
CA LEU A 470 23.74 9.83 -2.02
C LEU A 470 24.09 8.69 -2.98
N ALA A 471 23.13 8.20 -3.78
CA ALA A 471 23.35 7.23 -4.86
C ALA A 471 24.44 7.67 -5.85
N HIS A 472 24.48 8.98 -6.14
CA HIS A 472 25.46 9.60 -7.04
C HIS A 472 26.74 10.08 -6.32
N GLY A 473 26.96 9.66 -5.07
CA GLY A 473 28.15 9.99 -4.27
C GLY A 473 28.20 11.45 -3.79
N GLN A 474 27.05 12.14 -3.77
CA GLN A 474 26.91 13.52 -3.31
C GLN A 474 26.21 13.57 -1.94
N VAL A 475 26.44 14.64 -1.19
CA VAL A 475 25.75 14.89 0.09
C VAL A 475 25.06 16.24 -0.02
N SER A 476 23.73 16.22 -0.06
CA SER A 476 22.90 17.42 -0.07
C SER A 476 21.77 17.25 0.93
N GLU A 477 21.50 18.27 1.74
CA GLU A 477 20.27 18.32 2.53
C GLU A 477 19.09 18.67 1.61
N LEU A 478 17.90 18.09 1.87
CA LEU A 478 16.66 18.44 1.15
C LEU A 478 16.11 19.81 1.57
N PHE A 479 16.23 20.10 2.86
CA PHE A 479 15.78 21.32 3.53
C PHE A 479 16.70 21.57 4.74
N PRO A 480 16.79 22.81 5.25
CA PRO A 480 17.80 23.15 6.25
C PRO A 480 17.64 22.36 7.56
N MET A 481 18.73 21.81 8.08
CA MET A 481 18.76 21.20 9.42
C MET A 481 18.09 22.07 10.49
N PHE A 482 17.47 21.44 11.48
CA PHE A 482 16.68 22.13 12.51
C PHE A 482 16.78 21.47 13.88
N PHE A 483 16.32 22.20 14.90
CA PHE A 483 16.26 21.75 16.29
C PHE A 483 14.80 21.73 16.74
N LEU A 484 14.29 20.58 17.19
CA LEU A 484 12.90 20.45 17.65
C LEU A 484 12.60 21.38 18.84
N VAL A 485 13.56 21.50 19.76
CA VAL A 485 13.61 22.54 20.79
C VAL A 485 15.05 23.06 20.87
N PRO A 486 15.34 24.27 20.37
CA PRO A 486 16.68 24.86 20.44
C PRO A 486 17.23 24.89 21.86
N GLY A 487 18.46 24.40 22.04
CA GLY A 487 19.12 24.32 23.35
C GLY A 487 18.68 23.15 24.24
N SER A 488 17.75 22.28 23.79
CA SER A 488 17.46 21.03 24.50
C SER A 488 18.68 20.08 24.43
N PRO A 489 19.16 19.53 25.56
CA PRO A 489 20.25 18.55 25.59
C PRO A 489 19.77 17.11 25.28
N VAL A 490 18.46 16.91 25.08
CA VAL A 490 17.85 15.61 24.86
C VAL A 490 17.86 15.28 23.37
N GLY A 491 18.43 14.12 23.01
CA GLY A 491 18.42 13.60 21.66
C GLY A 491 17.04 13.17 21.18
N LEU A 492 16.91 12.92 19.88
CA LEU A 492 15.63 12.65 19.22
C LEU A 492 15.58 11.23 18.64
N ASN A 493 14.38 10.66 18.52
CA ASN A 493 14.12 9.51 17.67
C ASN A 493 13.33 10.02 16.45
N VAL A 494 13.56 9.39 15.31
CA VAL A 494 12.94 9.71 14.03
C VAL A 494 12.39 8.43 13.41
N ALA A 495 11.31 8.56 12.64
CA ALA A 495 10.82 7.56 11.70
C ALA A 495 10.31 8.30 10.45
N VAL A 496 10.25 7.58 9.33
CA VAL A 496 9.90 8.08 8.00
C VAL A 496 9.02 7.01 7.35
N GLY A 497 7.93 7.42 6.70
CA GLY A 497 7.02 6.49 6.04
C GLY A 497 5.67 7.11 5.66
N ASN A 498 4.94 6.50 4.73
CA ASN A 498 3.75 7.05 4.07
C ASN A 498 2.52 7.06 4.99
N LEU A 499 2.41 8.05 5.88
CA LEU A 499 1.30 8.16 6.84
C LEU A 499 0.07 8.85 6.22
N GLU A 500 0.27 9.83 5.35
CA GLU A 500 -0.81 10.62 4.72
C GLU A 500 -1.41 9.98 3.45
N ASN A 501 -0.77 8.96 2.87
CA ASN A 501 -1.11 8.39 1.56
C ASN A 501 -1.13 9.44 0.43
N ASN A 502 -0.11 10.30 0.41
CA ASN A 502 -0.03 11.46 -0.48
C ASN A 502 1.00 11.27 -1.63
N GLY A 503 1.77 10.17 -1.62
CA GLY A 503 2.87 9.90 -2.56
C GLY A 503 4.26 10.36 -2.09
N TYR A 504 4.41 10.69 -0.81
CA TYR A 504 5.63 11.11 -0.13
C TYR A 504 5.63 10.50 1.28
N ASP A 505 6.79 10.12 1.81
CA ASP A 505 6.93 9.68 3.18
C ASP A 505 6.97 10.84 4.17
N ASP A 506 6.39 10.65 5.35
CA ASP A 506 6.19 11.69 6.35
C ASP A 506 7.20 11.58 7.52
N LEU A 507 7.71 12.73 7.98
CA LEU A 507 8.74 12.80 9.02
C LEU A 507 8.13 12.84 10.42
N ALA A 508 8.19 11.73 11.14
CA ALA A 508 7.77 11.64 12.54
C ALA A 508 8.97 11.78 13.50
N ILE A 509 8.84 12.62 14.53
CA ILE A 509 9.92 12.97 15.49
C ILE A 509 9.42 12.95 16.93
N THR A 510 10.22 12.39 17.84
CA THR A 510 9.96 12.44 19.30
C THR A 510 11.26 12.52 20.10
N PHE A 511 11.19 12.88 21.39
CA PHE A 511 12.36 12.90 22.25
C PHE A 511 12.79 11.49 22.71
N GLY A 512 14.09 11.31 22.91
CA GLY A 512 14.65 10.18 23.64
C GLY A 512 14.52 10.30 25.15
N THR A 513 15.14 9.35 25.86
CA THR A 513 15.14 9.25 27.32
C THR A 513 15.53 10.57 27.99
N GLY A 514 14.70 11.03 28.93
CA GLY A 514 14.82 12.34 29.60
C GLY A 514 13.98 13.48 29.00
N GLY A 515 13.35 13.29 27.83
CA GLY A 515 12.42 14.25 27.23
C GLY A 515 10.95 13.83 27.29
N PRO A 516 10.00 14.68 26.90
CA PRO A 516 8.58 14.32 26.88
C PRO A 516 8.26 13.33 25.76
N GLY A 517 7.38 12.36 26.00
CA GLY A 517 6.89 11.40 25.01
C GLY A 517 5.89 11.99 23.98
N VAL A 518 6.14 13.21 23.52
CA VAL A 518 5.36 13.92 22.49
C VAL A 518 5.90 13.58 21.11
N VAL A 519 5.00 13.33 20.17
CA VAL A 519 5.32 13.10 18.75
C VAL A 519 4.86 14.31 17.94
N ALA A 520 5.75 14.79 17.05
CA ALA A 520 5.47 15.78 16.03
C ALA A 520 5.65 15.11 14.65
N ILE A 521 4.73 15.33 13.72
CA ILE A 521 4.77 14.77 12.37
C ILE A 521 4.70 15.91 11.36
N TRP A 522 5.59 15.92 10.37
CA TRP A 522 5.56 16.81 9.21
C TRP A 522 5.27 16.00 7.94
N SER A 523 4.39 16.54 7.10
CA SER A 523 4.09 15.97 5.78
C SER A 523 5.31 16.08 4.85
N GLY A 524 5.74 14.98 4.22
CA GLY A 524 6.90 14.95 3.31
C GLY A 524 6.77 15.98 2.20
N ALA A 525 5.62 15.96 1.52
CA ALA A 525 5.23 16.91 0.49
C ALA A 525 5.35 18.39 0.94
N VAL A 526 4.99 18.70 2.20
CA VAL A 526 5.07 20.08 2.72
C VAL A 526 6.53 20.50 2.97
N LEU A 527 7.37 19.58 3.46
CA LEU A 527 8.80 19.84 3.67
C LEU A 527 9.52 20.12 2.35
N THR A 528 9.35 19.25 1.37
CA THR A 528 10.14 19.25 0.12
C THR A 528 9.63 20.23 -0.92
N GLN A 529 8.37 20.67 -0.85
CA GLN A 529 7.89 21.87 -1.56
C GLN A 529 8.43 23.19 -0.97
N ASN A 530 9.07 23.16 0.21
CA ASN A 530 9.59 24.34 0.90
C ASN A 530 11.11 24.24 1.23
N PRO A 531 11.99 23.87 0.28
CA PRO A 531 13.36 23.42 0.54
C PRO A 531 14.32 24.49 1.07
N THR A 532 13.90 25.75 1.16
CA THR A 532 14.66 26.86 1.78
C THR A 532 14.14 27.27 3.15
N THR A 533 13.06 26.63 3.63
CA THR A 533 12.37 27.00 4.87
C THR A 533 12.67 25.96 5.95
N SER A 534 13.09 26.41 7.14
CA SER A 534 13.28 25.49 8.28
C SER A 534 11.94 24.83 8.66
N PRO A 535 11.87 23.49 8.84
CA PRO A 535 10.65 22.77 9.20
C PRO A 535 9.90 23.31 10.41
N MET A 536 10.60 23.92 11.38
CA MET A 536 9.99 24.58 12.55
C MET A 536 9.09 25.79 12.21
N ASN A 537 9.12 26.28 10.96
CA ASN A 537 8.24 27.33 10.45
C ASN A 537 7.15 26.80 9.49
N LEU A 538 7.08 25.48 9.26
CA LEU A 538 6.10 24.80 8.42
C LEU A 538 5.01 24.16 9.29
N PRO A 539 3.78 23.96 8.77
CA PRO A 539 2.71 23.34 9.54
C PRO A 539 3.02 21.87 9.86
N LEU A 540 2.63 21.46 11.06
CA LEU A 540 2.65 20.05 11.48
C LEU A 540 1.41 19.32 10.95
N ALA A 541 1.62 18.12 10.44
CA ALA A 541 0.58 17.18 10.04
C ALA A 541 -0.13 16.58 11.28
N ALA A 542 0.62 16.35 12.37
CA ALA A 542 0.10 15.99 13.69
C ALA A 542 1.04 16.42 14.84
N LEU A 543 0.48 16.64 16.04
CA LEU A 543 1.24 16.92 17.27
C LEU A 543 0.47 16.39 18.50
N PHE A 544 0.99 15.38 19.20
CA PHE A 544 0.26 14.71 20.29
C PHE A 544 1.18 14.09 21.35
N LEU A 545 0.63 13.86 22.56
CA LEU A 545 1.31 13.11 23.62
C LEU A 545 1.06 11.61 23.46
N ALA A 546 2.06 10.88 22.97
CA ALA A 546 1.96 9.44 22.75
C ALA A 546 2.28 8.62 24.01
N VAL A 547 3.35 9.00 24.72
CA VAL A 547 3.84 8.30 25.92
C VAL A 547 3.81 9.27 27.11
N PRO A 548 3.14 8.94 28.22
CA PRO A 548 3.10 9.82 29.39
C PRO A 548 4.44 9.83 30.13
N GLY A 549 4.86 11.01 30.59
CA GLY A 549 6.09 11.22 31.36
C GLY A 549 7.27 11.77 30.55
N ASN A 550 8.39 11.97 31.25
CA ASN A 550 9.60 12.64 30.73
C ASN A 550 10.72 11.64 30.40
N GLN A 551 10.35 10.50 29.81
CA GLN A 551 11.26 9.38 29.52
C GLN A 551 11.36 9.10 28.02
N GLY A 552 10.83 10.00 27.20
CA GLY A 552 10.80 9.91 25.75
C GLY A 552 9.91 8.79 25.21
N ALA A 553 9.93 8.70 23.90
CA ALA A 553 9.33 7.61 23.15
C ALA A 553 10.31 7.09 22.09
N ARG A 554 9.90 6.11 21.30
CA ARG A 554 10.53 5.74 20.03
C ARG A 554 9.47 5.52 18.98
N LEU A 555 9.89 5.56 17.72
CA LEU A 555 9.04 5.53 16.55
C LEU A 555 9.49 4.41 15.62
N ALA A 556 8.51 3.78 14.97
CA ALA A 556 8.69 3.02 13.75
C ALA A 556 7.42 3.20 12.89
N THR A 557 7.58 3.04 11.59
CA THR A 557 6.55 3.11 10.55
C THR A 557 6.43 1.73 9.91
N VAL A 558 5.20 1.30 9.60
CA VAL A 558 4.90 0.01 8.95
C VAL A 558 3.45 -0.04 8.48
N ASP A 559 3.23 -0.51 7.26
CA ASP A 559 1.93 -0.87 6.69
C ASP A 559 1.45 -2.22 7.23
N VAL A 560 0.79 -2.23 8.40
CA VAL A 560 0.36 -3.46 9.09
C VAL A 560 -0.87 -4.14 8.46
N ASN A 561 -1.25 -3.75 7.24
CA ASN A 561 -2.40 -4.31 6.53
C ASN A 561 -2.25 -4.39 5.00
N GLY A 562 -1.07 -4.12 4.43
CA GLY A 562 -0.85 -4.18 2.97
C GLY A 562 -1.67 -3.14 2.20
N SER A 563 -1.96 -2.00 2.83
CA SER A 563 -2.76 -0.90 2.29
C SER A 563 -1.96 0.09 1.44
N GLY A 564 -0.63 0.02 1.46
CA GLY A 564 0.29 1.05 0.96
C GLY A 564 0.40 2.27 1.88
N VAL A 565 -0.15 2.21 3.10
CA VAL A 565 -0.18 3.33 4.06
C VAL A 565 0.35 2.84 5.40
N ASP A 566 1.31 3.56 5.97
CA ASP A 566 1.93 3.19 7.23
C ASP A 566 1.04 3.50 8.44
N GLN A 567 1.30 2.76 9.51
CA GLN A 567 0.87 3.10 10.86
C GLN A 567 2.10 3.41 11.71
N LEU A 568 1.98 4.43 12.54
CA LEU A 568 3.02 4.84 13.45
C LEU A 568 2.96 3.99 14.72
N ILE A 569 3.98 3.14 14.91
CA ILE A 569 4.24 2.49 16.18
C ILE A 569 4.98 3.49 17.07
N VAL A 570 4.45 3.72 18.28
CA VAL A 570 5.10 4.54 19.30
C VAL A 570 5.33 3.72 20.57
N THR A 571 6.58 3.60 20.99
CA THR A 571 6.97 2.85 22.20
C THR A 571 7.53 3.77 23.28
N SER A 572 7.59 3.31 24.53
CA SER A 572 8.33 4.03 25.57
C SER A 572 9.84 3.88 25.43
N ALA A 573 10.58 4.96 25.70
CA ALA A 573 12.03 4.95 25.90
C ALA A 573 12.44 4.93 27.40
N ASP A 574 11.48 4.67 28.31
CA ASP A 574 11.75 4.30 29.70
C ASP A 574 12.10 2.79 29.79
N PRO A 575 13.23 2.39 30.40
CA PRO A 575 13.54 0.98 30.61
C PRO A 575 12.43 0.24 31.39
N SER A 576 11.82 0.89 32.39
CA SER A 576 10.80 0.29 33.25
C SER A 576 9.41 0.17 32.62
N ASN A 577 9.17 0.71 31.42
CA ASN A 577 7.85 0.76 30.79
C ASN A 577 7.85 0.05 29.43
N SER A 578 7.04 -1.01 29.31
CA SER A 578 6.86 -1.77 28.06
C SER A 578 5.68 -1.30 27.21
N LEU A 579 5.14 -0.10 27.47
CA LEU A 579 4.08 0.52 26.68
C LEU A 579 4.47 0.58 25.19
N VAL A 580 3.63 -0.04 24.36
CA VAL A 580 3.60 0.12 22.91
C VAL A 580 2.20 0.59 22.51
N ARG A 581 2.16 1.52 21.54
CA ARG A 581 0.95 2.02 20.92
C ARG A 581 1.07 1.94 19.41
N LEU A 582 -0.06 1.74 18.75
CA LEU A 582 -0.21 1.82 17.31
C LEU A 582 -1.17 2.99 17.00
N TYR A 583 -0.82 3.78 16.00
CA TYR A 583 -1.59 4.93 15.53
C TYR A 583 -1.73 4.87 14.01
N THR A 584 -2.96 4.86 13.49
CA THR A 584 -3.20 5.36 12.13
C THR A 584 -2.93 6.87 12.09
N PHE A 585 -2.74 7.45 10.90
CA PHE A 585 -2.52 8.91 10.80
C PHE A 585 -3.69 9.73 11.38
N ALA A 586 -4.94 9.35 11.11
CA ALA A 586 -6.12 9.99 11.71
C ALA A 586 -6.15 9.86 13.26
N GLN A 587 -5.66 8.74 13.79
CA GLN A 587 -5.48 8.53 15.24
C GLN A 587 -4.39 9.44 15.82
N ALA A 588 -3.27 9.61 15.11
CA ALA A 588 -2.20 10.54 15.47
C ALA A 588 -2.69 12.01 15.49
N GLN A 589 -3.45 12.43 14.46
CA GLN A 589 -4.09 13.75 14.40
C GLN A 589 -5.07 13.99 15.57
N ALA A 590 -5.85 12.97 15.94
CA ALA A 590 -6.78 13.04 17.07
C ALA A 590 -6.11 12.82 18.45
N GLY A 591 -4.83 12.44 18.49
CA GLY A 591 -4.08 12.16 19.71
C GLY A 591 -4.52 10.90 20.48
N VAL A 592 -5.25 9.98 19.85
CA VAL A 592 -5.81 8.76 20.46
C VAL A 592 -5.23 7.51 19.80
N GLY A 593 -4.94 6.45 20.56
CA GLY A 593 -4.34 5.24 20.01
C GLY A 593 -4.45 4.05 20.97
N SER A 594 -4.34 2.84 20.41
CA SER A 594 -4.41 1.57 21.15
C SER A 594 -3.26 1.44 22.15
N VAL A 595 -3.49 0.76 23.27
CA VAL A 595 -2.47 0.51 24.31
C VAL A 595 -2.22 -0.99 24.44
N ALA A 596 -0.98 -1.40 24.22
CA ALA A 596 -0.50 -2.76 24.48
C ALA A 596 0.70 -2.74 25.44
N TYR A 597 0.88 -3.83 26.19
CA TYR A 597 2.05 -4.07 27.04
C TYR A 597 2.71 -5.40 26.64
N PRO A 598 3.30 -5.46 25.42
CA PRO A 598 3.80 -6.69 24.81
C PRO A 598 4.93 -7.37 25.59
N LEU A 599 5.74 -6.61 26.34
CA LEU A 599 6.86 -7.15 27.13
C LEU A 599 6.50 -7.15 28.62
N GLY A 600 6.37 -8.34 29.22
CA GLY A 600 5.89 -8.51 30.60
C GLY A 600 6.85 -8.08 31.73
N THR A 601 8.00 -7.48 31.40
CA THR A 601 9.05 -7.06 32.36
C THR A 601 9.77 -5.81 31.86
N SER A 602 10.55 -5.16 32.74
CA SER A 602 11.42 -4.04 32.39
C SER A 602 12.40 -4.39 31.26
N THR A 603 12.46 -3.52 30.25
CA THR A 603 13.51 -3.46 29.25
C THR A 603 14.79 -2.85 29.86
N ILE A 604 15.96 -3.05 29.25
CA ILE A 604 17.17 -2.32 29.66
C ILE A 604 17.30 -0.97 28.97
N ASN A 605 16.69 -0.82 27.79
CA ASN A 605 16.78 0.37 26.96
C ASN A 605 15.61 0.40 25.97
N GLY A 606 14.38 0.62 26.46
CA GLY A 606 13.13 0.79 25.70
C GLY A 606 12.74 -0.38 24.78
N VAL A 607 11.72 -0.16 23.95
CA VAL A 607 11.27 -1.13 22.92
C VAL A 607 11.62 -0.63 21.51
N TYR A 608 12.14 -1.48 20.62
CA TYR A 608 12.24 -1.20 19.18
C TYR A 608 11.17 -1.99 18.42
N ALA A 609 10.78 -1.49 17.24
CA ALA A 609 9.76 -2.10 16.40
C ALA A 609 10.17 -2.08 14.93
N ALA A 610 9.72 -3.07 14.17
CA ALA A 610 9.73 -3.10 12.72
C ALA A 610 8.59 -4.02 12.21
N ASP A 611 8.32 -3.98 10.90
CA ASP A 611 7.45 -4.95 10.23
C ASP A 611 7.95 -6.40 10.37
N HIS A 612 7.05 -7.36 10.13
CA HIS A 612 7.32 -8.77 9.92
C HIS A 612 6.21 -9.43 9.08
N VAL A 613 6.55 -9.92 7.89
CA VAL A 613 5.72 -10.86 7.13
C VAL A 613 6.12 -12.29 7.46
N GLN A 614 5.19 -13.14 7.90
CA GLN A 614 5.48 -14.58 8.05
C GLN A 614 5.53 -15.23 6.65
N PRO A 615 6.53 -16.07 6.34
CA PRO A 615 6.58 -16.76 5.06
C PRO A 615 5.44 -17.78 4.94
N ALA A 616 4.92 -17.95 3.72
CA ALA A 616 3.81 -18.84 3.44
C ALA A 616 4.20 -20.33 3.58
N ASN A 617 4.04 -20.87 4.79
CA ASN A 617 4.13 -22.30 5.14
C ASN A 617 5.34 -23.06 4.56
N SER A 618 6.46 -23.05 5.28
CA SER A 618 7.44 -24.13 5.16
C SER A 618 6.83 -25.43 5.71
N ASP A 619 6.34 -26.29 4.81
CA ASP A 619 5.88 -27.64 5.15
C ASP A 619 7.04 -28.41 5.81
N THR A 620 6.84 -28.79 7.08
CA THR A 620 7.85 -29.47 7.90
C THR A 620 7.75 -31.00 7.82
N THR A 621 7.07 -31.54 6.82
CA THR A 621 7.13 -32.97 6.49
C THR A 621 8.42 -33.34 5.76
N GLN A 622 9.13 -34.33 6.31
CA GLN A 622 10.44 -34.74 5.83
C GLN A 622 10.34 -35.53 4.51
N ASN A 623 11.16 -35.19 3.52
CA ASN A 623 11.51 -36.10 2.42
C ASN A 623 13.04 -36.31 2.34
N PRO A 624 13.57 -37.42 2.87
CA PRO A 624 15.00 -37.66 2.95
C PRO A 624 15.59 -38.37 1.71
N ASP A 625 15.19 -38.02 0.49
CA ASP A 625 15.91 -38.40 -0.73
C ASP A 625 15.69 -37.43 -1.90
N ALA A 626 16.77 -36.81 -2.39
CA ALA A 626 16.76 -35.83 -3.48
C ALA A 626 18.13 -35.79 -4.23
N THR A 627 18.61 -36.95 -4.66
CA THR A 627 19.89 -37.08 -5.39
C THR A 627 19.75 -36.81 -6.89
N SER A 628 19.70 -35.52 -7.28
CA SER A 628 19.74 -35.11 -8.70
C SER A 628 20.58 -33.84 -8.94
N PRO A 629 21.55 -33.84 -9.89
CA PRO A 629 22.41 -32.69 -10.17
C PRO A 629 21.71 -31.62 -11.04
N PRO A 630 22.14 -30.34 -10.97
CA PRO A 630 21.56 -29.27 -11.76
C PRO A 630 21.93 -29.36 -13.25
N PRO A 631 21.08 -28.85 -14.17
CA PRO A 631 21.42 -28.73 -15.58
C PRO A 631 22.46 -27.61 -15.83
N PRO A 632 23.33 -27.73 -16.84
CA PRO A 632 24.38 -26.75 -17.11
C PRO A 632 23.84 -25.50 -17.82
N SER A 633 23.99 -24.32 -17.22
CA SER A 633 23.88 -23.04 -17.94
C SER A 633 25.20 -22.72 -18.67
N THR A 634 25.10 -22.17 -19.88
CA THR A 634 26.25 -21.97 -20.77
C THR A 634 26.91 -20.60 -20.59
N THR A 635 28.25 -20.59 -20.65
CA THR A 635 29.11 -19.40 -20.48
C THR A 635 28.82 -18.26 -21.46
N ALA A 636 28.82 -17.03 -20.96
CA ALA A 636 29.06 -15.81 -21.74
C ALA A 636 30.07 -14.91 -20.99
N ASN A 637 31.36 -15.00 -21.34
CA ASN A 637 32.42 -14.22 -20.71
C ASN A 637 32.56 -12.83 -21.35
N THR A 638 32.30 -11.77 -20.60
CA THR A 638 32.83 -10.42 -20.88
C THR A 638 33.34 -9.78 -19.59
N ASN A 639 34.66 -9.73 -19.42
CA ASN A 639 35.28 -9.03 -18.28
C ASN A 639 35.14 -7.52 -18.46
N THR A 640 34.31 -6.87 -17.65
CA THR A 640 34.27 -5.39 -17.54
C THR A 640 34.87 -4.98 -16.20
N THR A 641 36.06 -4.36 -16.24
CA THR A 641 36.69 -3.80 -15.03
C THR A 641 36.20 -2.39 -14.80
N TYR A 642 35.44 -2.18 -13.71
CA TYR A 642 35.05 -0.85 -13.25
C TYR A 642 36.09 -0.31 -12.26
N THR A 643 36.69 0.84 -12.56
CA THR A 643 37.67 1.50 -11.69
C THR A 643 37.07 2.77 -11.10
N VAL A 644 36.27 2.63 -10.03
CA VAL A 644 35.78 3.77 -9.26
C VAL A 644 36.95 4.41 -8.53
N THR A 645 37.23 5.69 -8.82
CA THR A 645 38.31 6.46 -8.18
C THR A 645 37.70 7.50 -7.26
N ALA A 646 37.31 7.08 -6.05
CA ALA A 646 36.85 8.01 -5.02
C ALA A 646 38.01 8.93 -4.57
N ALA A 647 37.77 10.23 -4.48
CA ALA A 647 38.73 11.17 -3.92
C ALA A 647 38.76 11.04 -2.39
N PRO A 648 39.94 11.05 -1.74
CA PRO A 648 40.01 10.93 -0.29
C PRO A 648 39.37 12.17 0.38
N PRO A 649 38.49 12.00 1.38
CA PRO A 649 37.83 13.13 2.05
C PRO A 649 38.86 13.96 2.83
N ASN A 650 39.07 15.20 2.39
CA ASN A 650 40.00 16.13 3.02
C ASN A 650 39.40 16.71 4.32
N HIS A 651 39.58 16.05 5.47
CA HIS A 651 40.11 16.70 6.68
C HIS A 651 40.37 15.78 7.89
N LYS A 652 41.02 16.35 8.91
CA LYS A 652 41.73 15.66 9.98
C LYS A 652 40.87 15.54 11.24
N CYS A 653 40.59 14.33 11.70
CA CYS A 653 40.14 14.09 13.07
C CYS A 653 40.95 12.95 13.69
N THR A 654 41.76 13.26 14.71
CA THR A 654 42.81 12.37 15.25
C THR A 654 42.39 11.61 16.51
N CYS A 655 41.08 11.40 16.72
CA CYS A 655 40.58 10.64 17.87
C CYS A 655 40.67 9.13 17.60
N PRO A 656 40.85 8.25 18.61
CA PRO A 656 40.99 6.80 18.38
C PRO A 656 39.81 6.17 17.63
N ALA A 657 38.57 6.59 17.93
CA ALA A 657 37.38 6.15 17.20
C ALA A 657 37.36 6.67 15.75
N CYS A 658 37.84 7.90 15.53
CA CYS A 658 37.97 8.52 14.22
C CYS A 658 38.97 7.74 13.35
N THR A 659 40.11 7.35 13.91
CA THR A 659 41.11 6.50 13.24
C THR A 659 40.55 5.10 12.94
N ALA A 660 39.78 4.50 13.87
CA ALA A 660 39.16 3.20 13.65
C ALA A 660 38.15 3.22 12.49
N LEU A 661 37.30 4.25 12.41
CA LEU A 661 36.28 4.38 11.36
C LEU A 661 36.87 4.85 10.01
N ALA A 662 37.86 5.77 10.01
CA ALA A 662 38.52 6.21 8.77
C ALA A 662 39.33 5.08 8.08
N ASN A 663 39.93 4.18 8.88
CA ASN A 663 40.61 2.99 8.37
C ASN A 663 39.64 1.93 7.78
N ILE A 664 38.32 2.07 8.00
CA ILE A 664 37.29 1.22 7.38
C ILE A 664 36.80 1.85 6.07
N ALA A 665 36.64 3.18 6.02
CA ALA A 665 36.26 3.91 4.81
C ALA A 665 37.35 3.99 3.72
N THR A 666 38.60 3.61 4.04
CA THR A 666 39.71 3.56 3.07
C THR A 666 40.40 2.20 3.11
N GLY A 667 40.03 1.31 2.18
CA GLY A 667 40.47 -0.09 2.17
C GLY A 667 42.00 -0.26 2.11
N ALA A 668 42.59 -0.72 3.21
CA ALA A 668 44.03 -0.88 3.34
C ALA A 668 44.43 -2.29 3.85
N SER A 669 44.88 -3.12 2.92
CA SER A 669 45.82 -4.24 3.16
C SER A 669 45.34 -5.47 3.95
N LEU A 670 44.39 -6.21 3.38
CA LEU A 670 44.43 -7.68 3.44
C LEU A 670 44.71 -8.25 2.04
N ILE A 671 45.99 -8.51 1.76
CA ILE A 671 46.43 -9.06 0.47
C ILE A 671 46.20 -10.57 0.47
N ALA A 672 45.14 -11.02 -0.20
CA ALA A 672 44.89 -12.42 -0.52
C ALA A 672 44.61 -12.56 -2.02
N SER A 673 45.65 -12.81 -2.81
CA SER A 673 45.52 -13.07 -4.26
C SER A 673 44.91 -14.45 -4.51
N ILE A 674 43.65 -14.50 -4.94
CA ILE A 674 43.03 -15.74 -5.45
C ILE A 674 43.01 -15.68 -6.98
N THR A 675 43.94 -16.38 -7.61
CA THR A 675 43.83 -16.74 -9.03
C THR A 675 42.89 -17.94 -9.13
N VAL A 676 41.65 -17.71 -9.57
CA VAL A 676 40.71 -18.79 -9.90
C VAL A 676 41.22 -19.53 -11.14
N LYS A 677 41.03 -20.85 -11.16
CA LYS A 677 41.39 -21.75 -12.27
C LYS A 677 40.33 -22.83 -12.44
#